data_AF-F1KXK5-F1
#
_entry.id   AF-F1KXK5-F1
#
_cell.length_a   1.000
_cell.length_b   1.000
_cell.length_c   1.000
_cell.angle_alpha   90.00
_cell.angle_beta   90.00
_cell.angle_gamma   90.00
#
_symmetry.space_group_name_H-M   'P 1'
#
loop_
_entity.id
_entity.type
_entity.pdbx_description
1 polymer ?
#
loop_
_entity_poly.entity_id
_entity_poly.type
_entity_poly.pdbx_seq_one_letter_code
_entity_poly.pdbx_strand_id
1 'polypeptide(L)'
;MTNIVHIGCRVLTMRRRSTKTANLIPPFHPRRNRSASDSVVQERRHLHDYTDRIELSIEIRNLNVRNSATSEHIICILYENDDEDEKKWRLHSSSEPQSRYGGRIEFLTLFGVDYVFERTQLIKVEIRNFLARSSFPIAAGNIIGSAIFKLDELIGAFGAQLCKVISSKATIASALSVQTPSVPVADYRGTLIVTGRLAGKAEPVILQFAGRNLERKGKFFDETEVYFQIHRAENNDERTLLYQSESIKNHSHPIWKSFTLQMKQIADHRNRLLEVSVLYRDEVDNLGFIGSFLTSYAKMKYGPGPENIYNVVNHKKLTKKGYVNSGKLELIKFTDVSFYSFLDYITSGTQLHLAVAFDFSVRQRVREEAQWKIESDFQLALRAIGEIVRDYSSSKLFPALGVGAKIPPTFYDSQEFCMNFDTDPCCRGIDGILEAYKKAARIVVPIENVTYFHIIHYVAKMAMNSGAKGLHYYILTIFTQGGPIRDLKELLDALAHASKAPLSIIFVGIGDGDFDDFYRLTSKRQVEAGKKREREIVEFLDLNSVLDRDECAAHNKRRIAEQALHIVPWHLVSYMHRNNIAAKPPIQISRSPVFHASYLIPDHPSSYDDEEFENRYYVRPKSSTPCSQRPLSGRIPAPRPNRANSAIDDSIELRHFSRANVPPTFSNYLSVKGAPYRSHSAIQTSRDEIQRQITQRQAFRTELQAEATSLDKHVPLLLVEGLDENAFRTRSRVARIPGDIY
;
A
#
# COMPACT_ATOMS: atom_id res chain seq x y z
N MET A 1 69.62 -21.34 16.56
CA MET A 1 69.71 -22.00 17.87
C MET A 1 68.56 -21.52 18.75
N THR A 2 67.68 -22.45 19.13
CA THR A 2 66.79 -22.49 20.32
C THR A 2 65.81 -21.33 20.67
N ASN A 3 64.51 -21.64 20.49
CA ASN A 3 63.42 -21.69 21.49
C ASN A 3 62.94 -20.43 22.28
N ILE A 4 61.62 -20.11 22.31
CA ILE A 4 60.75 -20.51 23.46
C ILE A 4 60.25 -19.34 24.39
N VAL A 5 59.00 -18.84 24.24
CA VAL A 5 57.94 -18.70 25.31
C VAL A 5 57.43 -17.29 25.74
N HIS A 6 56.09 -17.15 25.57
CA HIS A 6 54.99 -16.47 26.31
C HIS A 6 55.18 -15.43 27.45
N ILE A 7 54.16 -14.56 27.61
CA ILE A 7 53.18 -14.38 28.74
C ILE A 7 52.42 -13.04 28.48
N GLY A 8 51.15 -12.74 28.77
CA GLY A 8 50.05 -13.40 29.50
C GLY A 8 48.82 -12.45 29.65
N CYS A 9 47.66 -13.04 29.92
CA CYS A 9 46.35 -12.41 30.21
C CYS A 9 46.21 -11.90 31.67
N ARG A 10 45.29 -10.94 31.95
CA ARG A 10 44.06 -11.19 32.77
C ARG A 10 43.18 -9.96 33.05
N VAL A 11 41.89 -10.30 33.12
CA VAL A 11 40.62 -9.58 33.46
C VAL A 11 40.46 -9.40 34.98
N LEU A 12 39.61 -8.44 35.44
CA LEU A 12 38.60 -8.65 36.52
C LEU A 12 37.64 -7.45 36.76
N THR A 13 36.35 -7.70 36.51
CA THR A 13 35.10 -7.40 37.27
C THR A 13 34.83 -6.05 37.96
N MET A 14 33.57 -5.56 37.82
CA MET A 14 32.81 -5.00 38.95
C MET A 14 31.29 -5.26 38.89
N ARG A 15 30.71 -5.53 40.06
CA ARG A 15 29.31 -5.87 40.38
C ARG A 15 28.62 -4.66 41.06
N ARG A 16 27.28 -4.60 40.93
CA ARG A 16 26.33 -3.62 41.50
C ARG A 16 26.40 -3.43 43.02
N ARG A 17 26.10 -2.21 43.50
CA ARG A 17 25.35 -1.92 44.75
C ARG A 17 24.65 -0.55 44.69
N SER A 18 23.50 -0.44 45.37
CA SER A 18 22.57 0.70 45.40
C SER A 18 22.71 1.50 46.71
N THR A 19 22.58 2.83 46.67
CA THR A 19 22.17 3.68 47.79
C THR A 19 21.44 4.95 47.30
N LYS A 20 20.52 5.44 48.13
CA LYS A 20 19.53 6.52 47.91
C LYS A 20 20.08 7.94 48.20
N THR A 21 19.40 8.92 47.60
CA THR A 21 19.15 10.34 47.98
C THR A 21 20.28 11.38 47.99
N ALA A 22 20.17 12.39 47.12
CA ALA A 22 20.06 13.82 47.47
C ALA A 22 19.81 14.68 46.21
N ASN A 23 18.88 15.64 46.32
CA ASN A 23 18.56 16.65 45.31
C ASN A 23 19.73 17.60 45.06
N LEU A 24 20.16 17.79 43.80
CA LEU A 24 20.96 18.93 43.37
C LEU A 24 20.63 19.28 41.90
N ILE A 25 20.49 20.58 41.68
CA ILE A 25 20.07 21.32 40.48
C ILE A 25 20.89 20.91 39.24
N PRO A 26 20.29 20.76 38.03
CA PRO A 26 21.07 20.45 36.84
C PRO A 26 21.84 21.71 36.34
N PRO A 27 23.10 21.56 35.92
CA PRO A 27 23.90 22.67 35.42
C PRO A 27 23.46 23.06 34.00
N PHE A 28 23.56 24.36 33.70
CA PHE A 28 23.44 24.93 32.36
C PHE A 28 24.41 24.23 31.40
N HIS A 29 23.88 23.53 30.40
CA HIS A 29 24.67 23.07 29.25
C HIS A 29 24.65 24.14 28.15
N PRO A 30 25.80 24.50 27.56
CA PRO A 30 25.87 25.44 26.45
C PRO A 30 25.20 24.82 25.21
N ARG A 31 24.43 25.64 24.48
CA ARG A 31 23.78 25.28 23.21
C ARG A 31 24.83 24.74 22.22
N ARG A 32 24.86 23.42 22.02
CA ARG A 32 25.48 22.81 20.84
C ARG A 32 24.61 23.16 19.63
N ASN A 33 25.19 23.88 18.68
CA ASN A 33 24.65 24.01 17.34
C ASN A 33 24.49 22.60 16.76
N ARG A 34 23.24 22.14 16.59
CA ARG A 34 22.93 20.94 15.82
C ARG A 34 23.22 21.27 14.36
N SER A 35 24.13 20.54 13.74
CA SER A 35 24.33 20.59 12.30
C SER A 35 23.09 20.05 11.58
N ALA A 36 22.79 20.57 10.39
CA ALA A 36 21.67 20.10 9.56
C ALA A 36 21.71 18.58 9.30
N SER A 37 22.90 17.98 9.35
CA SER A 37 23.14 16.54 9.25
C SER A 37 22.54 15.73 10.40
N ASP A 38 22.57 16.24 11.64
CA ASP A 38 22.01 15.54 12.81
C ASP A 38 20.47 15.52 12.80
N SER A 39 19.84 16.56 12.23
CA SER A 39 18.38 16.58 11.99
C SER A 39 17.94 15.57 10.95
N VAL A 40 18.67 15.43 9.84
CA VAL A 40 18.40 14.44 8.78
C VAL A 40 18.57 13.01 9.32
N VAL A 41 19.57 12.77 10.17
CA VAL A 41 19.80 11.46 10.81
C VAL A 41 18.72 11.15 11.87
N GLN A 42 18.19 12.14 12.58
CA GLN A 42 17.05 11.95 13.50
C GLN A 42 15.72 11.75 12.77
N GLU A 43 15.47 12.43 11.64
CA GLU A 43 14.27 12.20 10.82
C GLU A 43 14.28 10.83 10.14
N ARG A 44 15.44 10.35 9.66
CA ARG A 44 15.58 8.98 9.13
C ARG A 44 15.26 7.89 10.17
N ARG A 45 15.45 8.16 11.47
CA ARG A 45 15.07 7.23 12.55
C ARG A 45 13.55 7.13 12.77
N HIS A 46 12.78 8.17 12.44
CA HIS A 46 11.31 8.13 12.48
C HIS A 46 10.70 7.53 11.21
N LEU A 47 11.43 7.49 10.09
CA LEU A 47 10.99 6.81 8.86
C LEU A 47 11.20 5.29 8.86
N HIS A 48 12.06 4.76 9.74
CA HIS A 48 12.22 3.31 9.94
C HIS A 48 10.97 2.62 10.52
N ASP A 49 9.94 3.38 10.93
CA ASP A 49 8.66 2.82 11.40
C ASP A 49 7.73 2.35 10.26
N TYR A 50 8.11 2.51 8.99
CA TYR A 50 7.29 2.12 7.82
C TYR A 50 7.87 1.00 6.95
N THR A 51 8.95 0.34 7.39
CA THR A 51 9.45 -0.85 6.70
C THR A 51 8.54 -2.03 6.99
N ASP A 52 7.83 -2.50 5.97
CA ASP A 52 7.02 -3.71 6.07
C ASP A 52 7.91 -4.95 5.97
N ARG A 53 7.70 -5.91 6.86
CA ARG A 53 8.41 -7.19 6.79
C ARG A 53 7.59 -8.22 6.04
N ILE A 54 8.18 -8.79 4.99
CA ILE A 54 7.59 -9.86 4.18
C ILE A 54 8.21 -11.19 4.61
N GLU A 55 7.37 -12.15 4.95
CA GLU A 55 7.78 -13.53 5.23
C GLU A 55 7.65 -14.38 3.97
N LEU A 56 8.78 -14.93 3.52
CA LEU A 56 8.89 -15.79 2.34
C LEU A 56 8.91 -17.25 2.74
N SER A 57 8.02 -18.04 2.15
CA SER A 57 8.09 -19.50 2.15
C SER A 57 8.60 -19.97 0.80
N ILE A 58 9.53 -20.93 0.82
CA ILE A 58 10.20 -21.45 -0.37
C ILE A 58 9.90 -22.93 -0.52
N GLU A 59 9.43 -23.29 -1.71
CA GLU A 59 9.24 -24.65 -2.16
C GLU A 59 9.99 -24.86 -3.49
N ILE A 60 10.53 -26.05 -3.69
CA ILE A 60 11.17 -26.47 -4.94
C ILE A 60 10.41 -27.67 -5.49
N ARG A 61 10.16 -27.68 -6.80
CA ARG A 61 9.63 -28.83 -7.54
C ARG A 61 10.56 -29.26 -8.66
N ASN A 62 10.55 -30.56 -8.94
CA ASN A 62 11.23 -31.16 -10.09
C ASN A 62 12.72 -30.80 -10.18
N LEU A 63 13.43 -30.83 -9.04
CA LEU A 63 14.85 -30.50 -8.99
C LEU A 63 15.67 -31.57 -9.74
N ASN A 64 16.19 -31.23 -10.92
CA ASN A 64 17.03 -32.08 -11.74
C ASN A 64 18.50 -31.89 -11.37
N VAL A 65 19.06 -32.86 -10.65
CA VAL A 65 20.48 -32.90 -10.33
C VAL A 65 21.13 -33.97 -11.21
N ARG A 66 21.64 -33.57 -12.38
CA ARG A 66 22.51 -34.46 -13.17
C ARG A 66 23.82 -34.67 -12.41
N ASN A 67 24.09 -35.92 -12.00
CA ASN A 67 25.38 -36.44 -11.53
C ASN A 67 26.07 -35.72 -10.34
N SER A 68 25.52 -35.83 -9.13
CA SER A 68 26.30 -35.66 -7.89
C SER A 68 25.78 -36.58 -6.78
N ALA A 69 26.40 -37.75 -6.67
CA ALA A 69 26.05 -38.84 -5.77
C ALA A 69 26.60 -38.69 -4.33
N THR A 70 26.75 -37.47 -3.80
CA THR A 70 27.49 -37.32 -2.52
C THR A 70 26.77 -36.59 -1.39
N SER A 71 25.61 -35.96 -1.61
CA SER A 71 24.83 -35.38 -0.51
C SER A 71 23.33 -35.62 -0.65
N GLU A 72 22.74 -36.22 0.38
CA GLU A 72 21.30 -36.48 0.51
C GLU A 72 20.52 -35.22 0.92
N HIS A 73 21.21 -34.15 1.31
CA HIS A 73 20.61 -32.94 1.84
C HIS A 73 20.97 -31.71 1.01
N ILE A 74 20.03 -30.75 0.96
CA ILE A 74 20.23 -29.46 0.32
C ILE A 74 19.93 -28.34 1.30
N ILE A 75 20.54 -27.18 1.06
CA ILE A 75 20.18 -25.92 1.73
C ILE A 75 19.73 -24.90 0.69
N CYS A 76 18.83 -24.02 1.13
CA CYS A 76 18.43 -22.83 0.42
C CYS A 76 19.13 -21.62 1.05
N ILE A 77 19.82 -20.83 0.25
CA ILE A 77 20.47 -19.59 0.67
C ILE A 77 19.82 -18.42 -0.04
N LEU A 78 19.45 -17.41 0.74
CA LEU A 78 18.87 -16.17 0.24
C LEU A 78 19.95 -15.08 0.21
N TYR A 79 20.08 -14.44 -0.94
CA TYR A 79 20.89 -13.23 -1.12
C TYR A 79 20.02 -12.06 -1.56
N GLU A 80 20.41 -10.86 -1.17
CA GLU A 80 19.78 -9.62 -1.57
C GLU A 80 20.75 -8.76 -2.40
N ASN A 81 20.21 -8.06 -3.39
CA ASN A 81 20.89 -7.03 -4.14
C ASN A 81 19.93 -5.85 -4.38
N ASP A 82 20.43 -4.62 -4.26
CA ASP A 82 19.66 -3.38 -4.40
C ASP A 82 20.42 -2.31 -5.21
N ASP A 83 21.45 -2.71 -5.94
CA ASP A 83 22.26 -1.84 -6.81
C ASP A 83 22.39 -2.35 -8.25
N GLU A 84 21.76 -3.49 -8.54
CA GLU A 84 21.79 -4.19 -9.83
C GLU A 84 23.20 -4.61 -10.27
N ASP A 85 24.19 -4.60 -9.36
CA ASP A 85 25.54 -5.08 -9.62
C ASP A 85 25.64 -6.58 -9.33
N GLU A 86 25.80 -7.37 -10.40
CA GLU A 86 25.92 -8.83 -10.36
C GLU A 86 27.02 -9.34 -9.41
N LYS A 87 28.02 -8.50 -9.10
CA LYS A 87 29.13 -8.84 -8.21
C LYS A 87 28.81 -8.59 -6.72
N LYS A 88 27.75 -7.84 -6.41
CA LYS A 88 27.43 -7.36 -5.06
C LYS A 88 26.20 -8.03 -4.48
N TRP A 89 26.24 -9.35 -4.32
CA TRP A 89 25.21 -10.08 -3.59
C TRP A 89 25.51 -10.09 -2.08
N ARG A 90 24.58 -9.60 -1.26
CA ARG A 90 24.68 -9.67 0.19
C ARG A 90 23.99 -10.92 0.70
N LEU A 91 24.68 -11.72 1.50
CA LEU A 91 24.07 -12.87 2.17
C LEU A 91 23.01 -12.37 3.15
N HIS A 92 21.76 -12.79 2.96
CA HIS A 92 20.67 -12.45 3.86
C HIS A 92 20.48 -13.55 4.93
N SER A 93 20.25 -14.79 4.50
CA SER A 93 19.92 -15.90 5.40
C SER A 93 20.02 -17.27 4.70
N SER A 94 19.96 -18.36 5.47
CA SER A 94 19.91 -19.73 4.94
C SER A 94 18.87 -20.58 5.67
N SER A 95 18.30 -21.57 5.00
CA SER A 95 17.42 -22.57 5.61
C SER A 95 18.20 -23.59 6.45
N GLU A 96 17.45 -24.38 7.21
CA GLU A 96 17.87 -25.69 7.65
C GLU A 96 18.16 -26.64 6.46
N PRO A 97 19.02 -27.66 6.66
CA PRO A 97 19.22 -28.71 5.66
C PRO A 97 17.96 -29.55 5.50
N GLN A 98 17.52 -29.72 4.26
CA GLN A 98 16.35 -30.51 3.90
C GLN A 98 16.76 -31.71 3.06
N SER A 99 16.08 -32.84 3.26
CA SER A 99 16.31 -34.02 2.41
C SER A 99 15.91 -33.75 0.96
N ARG A 100 16.71 -34.27 0.03
CA ARG A 100 16.47 -34.15 -1.41
C ARG A 100 15.38 -35.11 -1.91
N TYR A 101 14.97 -36.10 -1.12
CA TYR A 101 14.06 -37.14 -1.59
C TYR A 101 12.64 -36.60 -1.79
N GLY A 102 12.07 -36.88 -2.97
CA GLY A 102 10.74 -36.43 -3.38
C GLY A 102 10.79 -35.36 -4.47
N GLY A 103 9.82 -35.38 -5.40
CA GLY A 103 9.71 -34.36 -6.46
C GLY A 103 9.33 -32.96 -5.96
N ARG A 104 9.13 -32.80 -4.64
CA ARG A 104 8.72 -31.60 -3.93
C ARG A 104 9.56 -31.46 -2.65
N ILE A 105 10.21 -30.31 -2.49
CA ILE A 105 11.02 -29.98 -1.32
C ILE A 105 10.49 -28.69 -0.73
N GLU A 106 10.02 -28.73 0.51
CA GLU A 106 9.47 -27.59 1.23
C GLU A 106 10.41 -27.25 2.40
N PHE A 107 10.84 -25.99 2.48
CA PHE A 107 11.65 -25.50 3.59
C PHE A 107 10.72 -24.95 4.69
N LEU A 108 10.96 -25.33 5.94
CA LEU A 108 10.18 -24.87 7.09
C LEU A 108 10.58 -23.44 7.50
N THR A 109 11.81 -23.03 7.20
CA THR A 109 12.26 -21.64 7.42
C THR A 109 11.40 -20.65 6.64
N LEU A 110 10.86 -19.66 7.36
CA LEU A 110 10.27 -18.47 6.80
C LEU A 110 11.32 -17.36 6.76
N PHE A 111 11.71 -16.94 5.56
CA PHE A 111 12.69 -15.88 5.39
C PHE A 111 12.02 -14.52 5.49
N GLY A 112 12.28 -13.79 6.57
CA GLY A 112 11.74 -12.44 6.75
C GLY A 112 12.62 -11.39 6.10
N VAL A 113 12.15 -10.76 5.02
CA VAL A 113 12.83 -9.70 4.25
C VAL A 113 12.12 -8.37 4.50
N ASP A 114 12.89 -7.32 4.76
CA ASP A 114 12.36 -5.97 4.93
C ASP A 114 12.14 -5.31 3.56
N TYR A 115 10.94 -4.79 3.34
CA TYR A 115 10.57 -4.10 2.11
C TYR A 115 10.79 -2.60 2.22
N VAL A 116 11.40 -2.04 1.18
CA VAL A 116 11.75 -0.63 1.04
C VAL A 116 11.23 -0.13 -0.31
N PHE A 117 10.24 0.75 -0.29
CA PHE A 117 9.52 1.19 -1.50
C PHE A 117 10.42 1.89 -2.52
N GLU A 118 11.33 2.72 -2.04
CA GLU A 118 12.24 3.54 -2.82
C GLU A 118 13.42 2.75 -3.43
N ARG A 119 13.43 1.42 -3.33
CA ARG A 119 14.50 0.55 -3.85
C ARG A 119 13.96 -0.56 -4.73
N THR A 120 14.67 -0.83 -5.83
CA THR A 120 14.55 -2.11 -6.53
C THR A 120 15.27 -3.17 -5.71
N GLN A 121 14.52 -4.06 -5.06
CA GLN A 121 15.09 -5.15 -4.27
C GLN A 121 15.05 -6.47 -5.05
N LEU A 122 16.22 -7.01 -5.36
CA LEU A 122 16.41 -8.30 -6.01
C LEU A 122 16.73 -9.37 -4.98
N ILE A 123 16.02 -10.49 -5.07
CA ILE A 123 16.21 -11.65 -4.23
C ILE A 123 16.75 -12.78 -5.10
N LYS A 124 17.91 -13.32 -4.72
CA LYS A 124 18.48 -14.53 -5.29
C LYS A 124 18.32 -15.68 -4.32
N VAL A 125 17.64 -16.73 -4.79
CA VAL A 125 17.57 -18.02 -4.11
C VAL A 125 18.62 -18.92 -4.75
N GLU A 126 19.61 -19.33 -3.96
CA GLU A 126 20.67 -20.23 -4.37
C GLU A 126 20.56 -21.56 -3.62
N ILE A 127 20.58 -22.66 -4.38
CA ILE A 127 20.41 -24.00 -3.84
C ILE A 127 21.75 -24.70 -3.86
N ARG A 128 22.18 -25.22 -2.71
CA ARG A 128 23.47 -25.90 -2.56
C ARG A 128 23.31 -27.28 -1.93
N ASN A 129 24.26 -28.16 -2.24
CA ASN A 129 24.46 -29.40 -1.50
C ASN A 129 24.83 -29.08 -0.04
N PHE A 130 24.27 -29.81 0.94
CA PHE A 130 24.70 -29.67 2.33
C PHE A 130 25.77 -30.72 2.67
N LEU A 131 26.90 -30.29 3.24
CA LEU A 131 27.96 -31.19 3.69
C LEU A 131 28.27 -30.96 5.17
N ALA A 132 27.67 -31.79 6.03
CA ALA A 132 27.76 -31.69 7.49
C ALA A 132 29.20 -31.76 8.05
N ARG A 133 30.14 -32.34 7.31
CA ARG A 133 31.54 -32.56 7.74
C ARG A 133 32.50 -31.41 7.44
N SER A 134 32.02 -30.27 6.94
CA SER A 134 32.88 -29.14 6.57
C SER A 134 32.92 -28.07 7.66
N SER A 135 34.06 -27.36 7.78
CA SER A 135 34.24 -26.25 8.71
C SER A 135 33.34 -25.04 8.38
N PHE A 136 32.82 -24.98 7.14
CA PHE A 136 31.87 -23.97 6.68
C PHE A 136 30.73 -24.65 5.89
N PRO A 137 29.74 -25.27 6.57
CA PRO A 137 28.69 -26.09 5.95
C PRO A 137 27.90 -25.40 4.83
N ILE A 138 27.76 -24.07 4.91
CA ILE A 138 27.03 -23.24 3.96
C ILE A 138 27.90 -22.89 2.73
N ALA A 139 29.22 -22.78 2.91
CA ALA A 139 30.16 -22.38 1.85
C ALA A 139 30.81 -23.56 1.12
N ALA A 140 30.83 -24.75 1.72
CA ALA A 140 31.52 -25.93 1.19
C ALA A 140 30.70 -26.74 0.17
N GLY A 141 29.39 -26.50 0.09
CA GLY A 141 28.49 -27.19 -0.82
C GLY A 141 28.56 -26.70 -2.26
N ASN A 142 28.60 -27.61 -3.23
CA ASN A 142 28.46 -27.26 -4.65
C ASN A 142 27.09 -26.63 -4.93
N ILE A 143 27.07 -25.60 -5.77
CA ILE A 143 25.85 -24.92 -6.24
C ILE A 143 25.12 -25.84 -7.23
N ILE A 144 23.86 -26.15 -6.95
CA ILE A 144 22.98 -26.91 -7.83
C ILE A 144 22.38 -25.98 -8.90
N GLY A 145 21.90 -24.82 -8.45
CA GLY A 145 21.30 -23.80 -9.30
C GLY A 145 20.79 -22.62 -8.49
N SER A 146 20.29 -21.61 -9.18
CA SER A 146 19.74 -20.40 -8.59
C SER A 146 18.59 -19.84 -9.41
N ALA A 147 17.77 -19.01 -8.77
CA ALA A 147 16.75 -18.19 -9.39
C ALA A 147 16.78 -16.79 -8.78
N ILE A 148 16.51 -15.78 -9.60
CA ILE A 148 16.46 -14.38 -9.18
C ILE A 148 15.08 -13.82 -9.50
N PHE A 149 14.52 -13.04 -8.59
CA PHE A 149 13.27 -12.32 -8.78
C PHE A 149 13.31 -10.97 -8.07
N LYS A 150 12.47 -10.03 -8.51
CA LYS A 150 12.30 -8.78 -7.78
C LYS A 150 11.23 -8.94 -6.69
N LEU A 151 11.40 -8.25 -5.57
CA LEU A 151 10.47 -8.35 -4.44
C LEU A 151 9.07 -7.79 -4.76
N ASP A 152 8.98 -6.76 -5.60
CA ASP A 152 7.72 -6.18 -6.11
C ASP A 152 6.91 -7.16 -6.98
N GLU A 153 7.58 -8.02 -7.76
CA GLU A 153 6.95 -9.11 -8.50
C GLU A 153 6.25 -10.08 -7.55
N LEU A 154 6.90 -10.41 -6.43
CA LEU A 154 6.30 -11.23 -5.40
C LEU A 154 5.12 -10.50 -4.74
N ILE A 155 5.24 -9.21 -4.43
CA ILE A 155 4.15 -8.41 -3.85
C ILE A 155 2.92 -8.40 -4.77
N GLY A 156 3.11 -8.34 -6.09
CA GLY A 156 2.03 -8.50 -7.06
C GLY A 156 1.36 -9.88 -7.02
N ALA A 157 2.10 -10.91 -6.62
CA ALA A 157 1.62 -12.29 -6.46
C ALA A 157 1.11 -12.63 -5.05
N PHE A 158 0.93 -11.66 -4.13
CA PHE A 158 0.40 -11.95 -2.79
C PHE A 158 -0.99 -12.60 -2.87
N GLY A 159 -1.20 -13.62 -2.02
CA GLY A 159 -2.35 -14.51 -2.12
C GLY A 159 -2.24 -15.57 -3.21
N ALA A 160 -1.09 -15.66 -3.89
CA ALA A 160 -0.75 -16.66 -4.91
C ALA A 160 0.67 -17.19 -4.71
N GLN A 161 1.15 -17.98 -5.68
CA GLN A 161 2.53 -18.47 -5.74
C GLN A 161 3.29 -17.78 -6.87
N LEU A 162 4.51 -17.33 -6.58
CA LEU A 162 5.47 -16.88 -7.58
C LEU A 162 6.32 -18.06 -8.04
N CYS A 163 6.23 -18.43 -9.31
CA CYS A 163 7.00 -19.53 -9.89
C CYS A 163 8.19 -18.98 -10.71
N LYS A 164 9.40 -19.49 -10.44
CA LYS A 164 10.62 -19.15 -11.17
C LYS A 164 11.37 -20.41 -11.59
N VAL A 165 12.03 -20.35 -12.75
CA VAL A 165 12.91 -21.43 -13.19
C VAL A 165 14.22 -21.35 -12.42
N ILE A 166 14.63 -22.49 -11.86
CA ILE A 166 15.97 -22.65 -11.29
C ILE A 166 16.90 -22.99 -12.44
N SER A 167 17.95 -22.18 -12.61
CA SER A 167 18.96 -22.36 -13.65
C SER A 167 20.34 -22.62 -13.05
N SER A 168 21.24 -23.20 -13.85
CA SER A 168 22.65 -23.41 -13.47
C SER A 168 23.35 -22.08 -13.12
N LYS A 169 23.02 -20.99 -13.83
CA LYS A 169 23.53 -19.63 -13.64
C LYS A 169 22.40 -18.62 -13.88
N ALA A 170 21.76 -18.15 -12.82
CA ALA A 170 20.84 -17.01 -12.91
C ALA A 170 21.64 -15.71 -12.91
N THR A 171 21.24 -14.75 -13.74
CA THR A 171 21.80 -13.39 -13.78
C THR A 171 20.72 -12.35 -13.60
N ILE A 172 21.08 -11.18 -13.07
CA ILE A 172 20.19 -10.03 -12.92
C ILE A 172 19.59 -9.64 -14.29
N ALA A 173 20.41 -9.61 -15.34
CA ALA A 173 19.96 -9.30 -16.70
C ALA A 173 18.84 -10.25 -17.18
N SER A 174 18.97 -11.55 -16.90
CA SER A 174 17.92 -12.53 -17.24
C SER A 174 16.64 -12.33 -16.44
N ALA A 175 16.76 -11.97 -15.16
CA ALA A 175 15.64 -11.77 -14.25
C ALA A 175 14.87 -10.46 -14.49
N LEU A 176 15.57 -9.42 -14.96
CA LEU A 176 14.99 -8.12 -15.30
C LEU A 176 14.44 -8.06 -16.73
N SER A 177 14.70 -9.07 -17.55
CA SER A 177 14.23 -9.09 -18.94
C SER A 177 12.70 -9.22 -19.02
N VAL A 178 12.08 -8.39 -19.87
CA VAL A 178 10.61 -8.34 -20.04
C VAL A 178 10.08 -9.58 -20.78
N GLN A 179 10.92 -10.19 -21.61
CA GLN A 179 10.61 -11.46 -22.29
C GLN A 179 11.23 -12.58 -21.48
N THR A 180 10.44 -13.57 -21.05
CA THR A 180 10.97 -14.74 -20.35
C THR A 180 11.97 -15.45 -21.28
N PRO A 181 13.28 -15.40 -21.02
CA PRO A 181 14.23 -16.11 -21.86
C PRO A 181 13.92 -17.59 -21.71
N SER A 182 13.77 -18.32 -22.82
CA SER A 182 13.68 -19.77 -22.75
C SER A 182 15.00 -20.28 -22.17
N VAL A 183 14.98 -20.72 -20.91
CA VAL A 183 16.16 -21.30 -20.28
C VAL A 183 16.51 -22.55 -21.08
N PRO A 184 17.75 -22.66 -21.63
CA PRO A 184 18.15 -23.85 -22.35
C PRO A 184 17.91 -25.09 -21.49
N VAL A 185 17.43 -26.18 -22.09
CA VAL A 185 17.13 -27.44 -21.36
C VAL A 185 18.34 -27.93 -20.55
N ALA A 186 19.56 -27.68 -21.04
CA ALA A 186 20.82 -27.99 -20.37
C ALA A 186 21.04 -27.22 -19.05
N ASP A 187 20.47 -26.02 -18.93
CA ASP A 187 20.60 -25.13 -17.77
C ASP A 187 19.43 -25.24 -16.80
N TYR A 188 18.31 -25.82 -17.23
CA TYR A 188 17.17 -26.10 -16.35
C TYR A 188 17.57 -27.02 -15.20
N ARG A 189 17.23 -26.61 -13.98
CA ARG A 189 17.49 -27.38 -12.74
C ARG A 189 16.23 -27.65 -11.95
N GLY A 190 15.11 -26.98 -12.20
CA GLY A 190 13.86 -27.20 -11.46
C GLY A 190 12.99 -25.97 -11.45
N THR A 191 11.91 -26.01 -10.68
CA THR A 191 11.01 -24.88 -10.45
C THR A 191 11.07 -24.44 -8.99
N LEU A 192 11.35 -23.17 -8.76
CA LEU A 192 11.22 -22.49 -7.49
C LEU A 192 9.80 -21.94 -7.35
N ILE A 193 9.17 -22.18 -6.21
CA ILE A 193 7.87 -21.66 -5.83
C ILE A 193 8.08 -20.81 -4.58
N VAL A 194 7.73 -19.54 -4.66
CA VAL A 194 7.85 -18.58 -3.55
C VAL A 194 6.46 -18.10 -3.18
N THR A 195 6.12 -18.21 -1.90
CA THR A 195 4.90 -17.64 -1.34
C THR A 195 5.27 -16.53 -0.37
N GLY A 196 4.75 -15.31 -0.60
CA GLY A 196 4.97 -14.16 0.27
C GLY A 196 3.74 -13.84 1.11
N ARG A 197 3.95 -13.49 2.38
CA ARG A 197 2.90 -12.90 3.23
C ARG A 197 3.47 -11.78 4.09
N LEU A 198 2.63 -10.81 4.45
CA LEU A 198 3.03 -9.80 5.44
C LEU A 198 3.17 -10.46 6.82
N ALA A 199 4.16 -10.01 7.58
CA ALA A 199 4.33 -10.42 8.96
C ALA A 199 3.06 -10.07 9.76
N GLY A 200 2.71 -10.94 10.71
CA GLY A 200 1.51 -10.76 11.52
C GLY A 200 1.60 -9.49 12.38
N LYS A 201 0.63 -8.59 12.25
CA LYS A 201 0.56 -7.36 13.03
C LYS A 201 -0.20 -7.56 14.33
N ALA A 202 0.10 -6.72 15.33
CA ALA A 202 -0.69 -6.66 16.54
C ALA A 202 -2.07 -6.05 16.21
N GLU A 203 -3.12 -6.69 16.68
CA GLU A 203 -4.51 -6.25 16.50
C GLU A 203 -5.11 -6.04 17.89
N PRO A 204 -4.76 -4.92 18.56
CA PRO A 204 -5.26 -4.65 19.89
C PRO A 204 -6.73 -4.23 19.84
N VAL A 205 -7.51 -4.82 20.75
CA VAL A 205 -8.91 -4.47 21.01
C VAL A 205 -8.97 -3.79 22.37
N ILE A 206 -9.35 -2.52 22.38
CA ILE A 206 -9.52 -1.73 23.59
C ILE A 206 -10.96 -1.87 24.07
N LEU A 207 -11.12 -2.31 25.31
CA LEU A 207 -12.41 -2.60 25.94
C LEU A 207 -12.54 -1.82 27.24
N GLN A 208 -13.77 -1.49 27.61
CA GLN A 208 -14.08 -0.96 28.94
C GLN A 208 -15.49 -1.37 29.34
N PHE A 209 -15.64 -1.85 30.58
CA PHE A 209 -16.92 -2.24 31.14
C PHE A 209 -17.32 -1.32 32.30
N ALA A 210 -18.63 -1.16 32.48
CA ALA A 210 -19.23 -0.60 33.67
C ALA A 210 -20.29 -1.55 34.22
N GLY A 211 -20.45 -1.59 35.54
CA GLY A 211 -21.50 -2.35 36.20
C GLY A 211 -22.68 -1.48 36.56
N ARG A 212 -23.86 -2.10 36.69
CA ARG A 212 -25.06 -1.47 37.24
C ARG A 212 -25.73 -2.40 38.23
N ASN A 213 -25.94 -1.89 39.44
CA ASN A 213 -26.66 -2.55 40.53
C ASN A 213 -26.18 -4.00 40.76
N LEU A 214 -24.86 -4.20 40.84
CA LEU A 214 -24.30 -5.52 41.08
C LEU A 214 -24.63 -5.98 42.50
N GLU A 215 -24.93 -7.26 42.63
CA GLU A 215 -25.33 -7.84 43.92
C GLU A 215 -24.22 -7.71 44.95
N ARG A 216 -24.62 -7.41 46.19
CA ARG A 216 -23.79 -7.22 47.37
C ARG A 216 -23.87 -8.45 48.27
N LYS A 217 -22.81 -8.76 49.03
CA LYS A 217 -22.80 -9.87 50.00
C LYS A 217 -23.75 -9.56 51.17
N GLY A 218 -23.74 -8.32 51.65
CA GLY A 218 -24.53 -7.84 52.79
C GLY A 218 -25.55 -6.75 52.42
N LYS A 219 -26.64 -6.64 53.20
CA LYS A 219 -27.64 -5.56 53.05
C LYS A 219 -27.25 -4.27 53.80
N PHE A 220 -26.38 -4.36 54.80
CA PHE A 220 -25.88 -3.27 55.62
C PHE A 220 -24.38 -3.46 55.81
N PHE A 221 -23.58 -2.38 55.65
CA PHE A 221 -22.11 -2.39 55.76
C PHE A 221 -21.43 -3.47 54.91
N ASP A 222 -21.48 -3.31 53.58
CA ASP A 222 -20.77 -4.18 52.64
C ASP A 222 -19.50 -3.49 52.14
N GLU A 223 -18.34 -3.89 52.67
CA GLU A 223 -17.02 -3.42 52.25
C GLU A 223 -16.40 -4.28 51.13
N THR A 224 -17.15 -5.23 50.56
CA THR A 224 -16.61 -6.08 49.49
C THR A 224 -16.19 -5.27 48.27
N GLU A 225 -15.14 -5.74 47.60
CA GLU A 225 -14.66 -5.15 46.36
C GLU A 225 -15.08 -6.03 45.18
N VAL A 226 -15.75 -5.43 44.19
CA VAL A 226 -16.20 -6.11 42.97
C VAL A 226 -15.17 -5.98 41.85
N TYR A 227 -14.95 -7.08 41.14
CA TYR A 227 -14.11 -7.14 39.94
C TYR A 227 -14.70 -8.15 38.96
N PHE A 228 -14.20 -8.17 37.73
CA PHE A 228 -14.58 -9.19 36.75
C PHE A 228 -13.36 -9.86 36.13
N GLN A 229 -13.60 -11.06 35.61
CA GLN A 229 -12.65 -11.84 34.84
C GLN A 229 -13.25 -12.22 33.49
N ILE A 230 -12.44 -12.18 32.45
CA ILE A 230 -12.81 -12.64 31.11
C ILE A 230 -12.05 -13.92 30.82
N HIS A 231 -12.78 -14.98 30.51
CA HIS A 231 -12.23 -16.27 30.10
C HIS A 231 -12.62 -16.59 28.67
N ARG A 232 -11.68 -17.13 27.89
CA ARG A 232 -11.98 -17.77 26.61
C ARG A 232 -12.40 -19.22 26.87
N ALA A 233 -13.56 -19.61 26.34
CA ALA A 233 -14.01 -21.00 26.39
C ALA A 233 -13.30 -21.82 25.30
N GLU A 234 -12.63 -22.92 25.68
CA GLU A 234 -11.98 -23.85 24.76
C GLU A 234 -12.89 -24.99 24.32
N ASN A 235 -12.52 -25.67 23.22
CA ASN A 235 -13.29 -26.82 22.70
C ASN A 235 -13.33 -28.01 23.69
N ASN A 236 -12.38 -28.06 24.63
CA ASN A 236 -12.24 -29.15 25.59
C ASN A 236 -12.85 -28.79 26.97
N ASP A 237 -13.80 -27.85 27.02
CA ASP A 237 -14.37 -27.25 28.25
C ASP A 237 -13.36 -26.53 29.17
N GLU A 238 -12.09 -26.48 28.80
CA GLU A 238 -11.08 -25.66 29.46
C GLU A 238 -11.38 -24.16 29.28
N ARG A 239 -10.95 -23.36 30.26
CA ARG A 239 -11.13 -21.90 30.25
C ARG A 239 -9.78 -21.24 30.41
N THR A 240 -9.42 -20.38 29.46
CA THR A 240 -8.19 -19.60 29.54
C THR A 240 -8.52 -18.19 30.03
N LEU A 241 -7.96 -17.77 31.16
CA LEU A 241 -8.10 -16.41 31.67
C LEU A 241 -7.39 -15.42 30.73
N LEU A 242 -8.15 -14.50 30.15
CA LEU A 242 -7.63 -13.45 29.28
C LEU A 242 -7.36 -12.15 30.03
N TYR A 243 -8.21 -11.82 31.01
CA TYR A 243 -8.15 -10.54 31.72
C TYR A 243 -8.80 -10.62 33.10
N GLN A 244 -8.25 -9.85 34.03
CA GLN A 244 -8.87 -9.54 35.32
C GLN A 244 -8.82 -8.04 35.54
N SER A 245 -9.95 -7.43 35.92
CA SER A 245 -10.04 -6.01 36.23
C SER A 245 -9.44 -5.68 37.60
N GLU A 246 -9.25 -4.39 37.86
CA GLU A 246 -9.09 -3.92 39.24
C GLU A 246 -10.35 -4.15 40.08
N SER A 247 -10.17 -4.18 41.40
CA SER A 247 -11.25 -4.28 42.38
C SER A 247 -11.81 -2.90 42.74
N ILE A 248 -13.13 -2.80 42.87
CA ILE A 248 -13.84 -1.54 43.16
C ILE A 248 -14.85 -1.76 44.29
N LYS A 249 -14.85 -0.92 45.34
CA LYS A 249 -15.79 -1.02 46.47
C LYS A 249 -17.25 -0.65 46.12
N ASN A 250 -17.45 0.11 45.06
CA ASN A 250 -18.79 0.53 44.63
C ASN A 250 -19.47 -0.52 43.74
N HIS A 251 -20.38 -1.31 44.30
CA HIS A 251 -21.18 -2.29 43.53
C HIS A 251 -22.32 -1.68 42.70
N SER A 252 -22.77 -0.45 43.02
CA SER A 252 -23.94 0.14 42.37
C SER A 252 -23.60 0.63 40.97
N HIS A 253 -22.46 1.29 40.79
CA HIS A 253 -22.02 1.83 39.50
C HIS A 253 -20.48 1.74 39.35
N PRO A 254 -19.87 0.55 39.41
CA PRO A 254 -18.43 0.42 39.18
C PRO A 254 -18.12 0.74 37.72
N ILE A 255 -17.07 1.55 37.50
CA ILE A 255 -16.52 1.80 36.17
C ILE A 255 -15.07 1.36 36.24
N TRP A 256 -14.74 0.28 35.54
CA TRP A 256 -13.37 -0.22 35.48
C TRP A 256 -12.56 0.53 34.43
N LYS A 257 -11.24 0.54 34.60
CA LYS A 257 -10.29 1.10 33.65
C LYS A 257 -10.39 0.39 32.30
N SER A 258 -10.13 1.13 31.23
CA SER A 258 -10.00 0.52 29.91
C SER A 258 -8.79 -0.40 29.87
N PHE A 259 -8.93 -1.53 29.20
CA PHE A 259 -7.87 -2.52 29.03
C PHE A 259 -7.76 -2.95 27.57
N THR A 260 -6.63 -3.55 27.22
CA THR A 260 -6.31 -3.97 25.85
C THR A 260 -6.09 -5.47 25.81
N LEU A 261 -6.72 -6.14 24.86
CA LEU A 261 -6.48 -7.55 24.54
C LEU A 261 -6.02 -7.68 23.10
N GLN A 262 -5.26 -8.73 22.78
CA GLN A 262 -4.94 -9.04 21.39
C GLN A 262 -6.09 -9.82 20.75
N MET A 263 -6.47 -9.47 19.52
CA MET A 263 -7.54 -10.14 18.79
C MET A 263 -7.36 -11.68 18.75
N LYS A 264 -6.13 -12.13 18.45
CA LYS A 264 -5.76 -13.57 18.45
C LYS A 264 -5.91 -14.26 19.82
N GLN A 265 -5.83 -13.51 20.92
CA GLN A 265 -6.10 -14.04 22.26
C GLN A 265 -7.60 -14.16 22.53
N ILE A 266 -8.39 -13.19 22.06
CA ILE A 266 -9.84 -13.19 22.23
C ILE A 266 -10.50 -14.32 21.42
N ALA A 267 -10.13 -14.45 20.15
CA ALA A 267 -10.86 -15.26 19.19
C ALA A 267 -9.94 -15.82 18.09
N ASP A 268 -9.89 -17.15 17.98
CA ASP A 268 -9.42 -17.86 16.79
C ASP A 268 -10.47 -17.82 15.66
N HIS A 269 -11.77 -17.76 16.02
CA HIS A 269 -12.88 -17.46 15.14
C HIS A 269 -13.81 -16.41 15.77
N ARG A 270 -14.45 -15.56 14.95
CA ARG A 270 -15.24 -14.40 15.42
C ARG A 270 -16.34 -14.73 16.45
N ASN A 271 -16.83 -15.98 16.44
CA ASN A 271 -17.89 -16.47 17.33
C ASN A 271 -17.37 -17.25 18.56
N ARG A 272 -16.07 -17.25 18.82
CA ARG A 272 -15.48 -17.87 20.01
C ARG A 272 -16.14 -17.28 21.26
N LEU A 273 -16.64 -18.16 22.12
CA LEU A 273 -17.36 -17.76 23.33
C LEU A 273 -16.39 -17.24 24.39
N LEU A 274 -16.78 -16.12 24.99
CA LEU A 274 -16.11 -15.50 26.12
C LEU A 274 -17.06 -15.53 27.31
N GLU A 275 -16.60 -16.08 28.41
CA GLU A 275 -17.32 -16.01 29.68
C GLU A 275 -16.78 -14.83 30.49
N VAL A 276 -17.67 -13.93 30.85
CA VAL A 276 -17.35 -12.83 31.76
C VAL A 276 -17.97 -13.14 33.11
N SER A 277 -17.12 -13.35 34.10
CA SER A 277 -17.50 -13.69 35.47
C SER A 277 -17.29 -12.47 36.35
N VAL A 278 -18.32 -12.09 37.11
CA VAL A 278 -18.26 -11.00 38.08
C VAL A 278 -18.15 -11.62 39.47
N LEU A 279 -17.13 -11.17 40.21
CA LEU A 279 -16.77 -11.70 41.51
C LEU A 279 -16.66 -10.56 42.52
N TYR A 280 -16.75 -10.90 43.80
CA TYR A 280 -16.38 -9.99 44.88
C TYR A 280 -15.27 -10.61 45.73
N ARG A 281 -14.50 -9.75 46.38
CA ARG A 281 -13.50 -10.10 47.39
C ARG A 281 -13.91 -9.45 48.69
N ASP A 282 -13.97 -10.22 49.77
CA ASP A 282 -14.26 -9.68 51.10
C ASP A 282 -13.00 -9.25 51.85
N GLU A 283 -13.19 -8.68 53.05
CA GLU A 283 -12.12 -8.16 53.90
C GLU A 283 -11.08 -9.21 54.31
N VAL A 284 -11.42 -10.49 54.25
CA VAL A 284 -10.55 -11.63 54.59
C VAL A 284 -10.02 -12.31 53.33
N ASP A 285 -10.10 -11.63 52.19
CA ASP A 285 -9.62 -12.09 50.89
C ASP A 285 -10.37 -13.31 50.31
N ASN A 286 -11.54 -13.66 50.87
CA ASN A 286 -12.34 -14.74 50.32
C ASN A 286 -13.07 -14.29 49.06
N LEU A 287 -13.01 -15.15 48.04
CA LEU A 287 -13.63 -14.92 46.75
C LEU A 287 -15.09 -15.37 46.75
N GLY A 288 -15.99 -14.48 46.35
CA GLY A 288 -17.39 -14.77 46.13
C GLY A 288 -17.81 -14.58 44.68
N PHE A 289 -18.82 -15.34 44.26
CA PHE A 289 -19.33 -15.31 42.90
C PHE A 289 -20.65 -14.55 42.83
N ILE A 290 -20.68 -13.46 42.05
CA ILE A 290 -21.90 -12.67 41.81
C ILE A 290 -22.71 -13.34 40.70
N GLY A 291 -22.10 -13.56 39.54
CA GLY A 291 -22.71 -14.23 38.40
C GLY A 291 -21.82 -14.13 37.16
N SER A 292 -22.25 -14.72 36.06
CA SER A 292 -21.54 -14.65 34.78
C SER A 292 -22.50 -14.48 33.60
N PHE A 293 -21.93 -14.20 32.44
CA PHE A 293 -22.62 -14.22 31.16
C PHE A 293 -21.67 -14.61 30.04
N LEU A 294 -22.25 -15.03 28.90
CA LEU A 294 -21.50 -15.32 27.69
C LEU A 294 -21.61 -14.18 26.68
N THR A 295 -20.52 -13.91 25.99
CA THR A 295 -20.46 -13.00 24.84
C THR A 295 -19.47 -13.53 23.81
N SER A 296 -19.25 -12.78 22.73
CA SER A 296 -18.25 -13.05 21.72
C SER A 296 -17.66 -11.75 21.20
N TYR A 297 -16.50 -11.84 20.55
CA TYR A 297 -15.93 -10.70 19.84
C TYR A 297 -16.92 -10.12 18.80
N ALA A 298 -17.59 -10.98 18.03
CA ALA A 298 -18.58 -10.55 17.03
C ALA A 298 -19.70 -9.70 17.64
N LYS A 299 -20.19 -10.05 18.84
CA LYS A 299 -21.22 -9.29 19.56
C LYS A 299 -20.65 -7.97 20.10
N MET A 300 -19.49 -8.00 20.74
CA MET A 300 -18.85 -6.78 21.27
C MET A 300 -18.50 -5.78 20.15
N LYS A 301 -18.24 -6.26 18.93
CA LYS A 301 -17.93 -5.42 17.76
C LYS A 301 -19.05 -4.48 17.32
N TYR A 302 -20.30 -4.73 17.74
CA TYR A 302 -21.38 -3.75 17.56
C TYR A 302 -21.16 -2.45 18.36
N GLY A 303 -20.19 -2.43 19.28
CA GLY A 303 -19.81 -1.27 20.05
C GLY A 303 -20.70 -1.01 21.27
N PRO A 304 -20.46 0.09 22.00
CA PRO A 304 -21.29 0.47 23.14
C PRO A 304 -22.74 0.70 22.73
N GLY A 305 -23.69 0.14 23.50
CA GLY A 305 -25.11 0.24 23.19
C GLY A 305 -25.96 -0.85 23.85
N PRO A 306 -27.28 -0.83 23.62
CA PRO A 306 -28.22 -1.76 24.27
C PRO A 306 -27.91 -3.24 23.98
N GLU A 307 -27.37 -3.55 22.80
CA GLU A 307 -26.97 -4.90 22.40
C GLU A 307 -25.83 -5.47 23.28
N ASN A 308 -25.01 -4.61 23.86
CA ASN A 308 -23.87 -4.97 24.70
C ASN A 308 -24.10 -4.64 26.19
N ILE A 309 -25.37 -4.76 26.62
CA ILE A 309 -25.78 -4.80 28.04
C ILE A 309 -26.06 -6.26 28.41
N TYR A 310 -25.39 -6.75 29.44
CA TYR A 310 -25.42 -8.15 29.84
C TYR A 310 -26.01 -8.30 31.23
N ASN A 311 -27.01 -9.16 31.36
CA ASN A 311 -27.49 -9.58 32.68
C ASN A 311 -26.45 -10.51 33.31
N VAL A 312 -26.00 -10.19 34.52
CA VAL A 312 -25.07 -11.02 35.28
C VAL A 312 -25.88 -12.10 36.00
N VAL A 313 -25.73 -13.36 35.62
CA VAL A 313 -26.60 -14.45 36.11
C VAL A 313 -25.83 -15.40 37.02
N ASN A 314 -26.39 -15.67 38.19
CA ASN A 314 -25.89 -16.68 39.11
C ASN A 314 -26.69 -17.98 38.92
N HIS A 315 -26.08 -18.99 38.30
CA HIS A 315 -26.76 -20.26 38.04
C HIS A 315 -27.27 -20.95 39.31
N LYS A 316 -26.62 -20.74 40.47
CA LYS A 316 -27.07 -21.29 41.76
C LYS A 316 -28.34 -20.63 42.30
N LYS A 317 -28.70 -19.43 41.81
CA LYS A 317 -29.87 -18.64 42.26
C LYS A 317 -31.07 -18.75 41.32
N LEU A 318 -30.95 -19.45 40.18
CA LEU A 318 -32.04 -19.59 39.21
C LEU A 318 -33.29 -20.28 39.79
N THR A 319 -33.13 -21.12 40.81
CA THR A 319 -34.24 -21.79 41.52
C THR A 319 -34.92 -20.89 42.56
N LYS A 320 -34.38 -19.71 42.85
CA LYS A 320 -34.90 -18.79 43.88
C LYS A 320 -36.06 -17.97 43.33
N LYS A 321 -37.20 -17.99 44.03
CA LYS A 321 -38.41 -17.24 43.65
C LYS A 321 -38.11 -15.73 43.54
N GLY A 322 -38.45 -15.14 42.39
CA GLY A 322 -38.27 -13.72 42.11
C GLY A 322 -36.86 -13.29 41.67
N TYR A 323 -35.92 -14.23 41.50
CA TYR A 323 -34.60 -13.92 40.95
C TYR A 323 -34.67 -13.66 39.44
N VAL A 324 -34.04 -12.57 38.99
CA VAL A 324 -33.94 -12.21 37.56
C VAL A 324 -32.47 -12.16 37.14
N ASN A 325 -31.64 -11.42 37.87
CA ASN A 325 -30.19 -11.33 37.69
C ASN A 325 -29.55 -10.75 38.96
N SER A 326 -28.21 -10.75 38.98
CA SER A 326 -27.37 -10.20 40.05
C SER A 326 -26.77 -8.84 39.65
N GLY A 327 -27.50 -8.07 38.83
CA GLY A 327 -27.06 -6.82 38.23
C GLY A 327 -26.72 -6.95 36.74
N LYS A 328 -26.14 -5.90 36.17
CA LYS A 328 -25.78 -5.82 34.76
C LYS A 328 -24.34 -5.38 34.57
N LEU A 329 -23.71 -5.85 33.48
CA LEU A 329 -22.44 -5.35 32.97
C LEU A 329 -22.66 -4.75 31.58
N GLU A 330 -22.07 -3.60 31.31
CA GLU A 330 -22.26 -2.83 30.09
C GLU A 330 -20.92 -2.55 29.43
N LEU A 331 -20.81 -2.83 28.14
CA LEU A 331 -19.66 -2.42 27.35
C LEU A 331 -19.79 -0.93 27.04
N ILE A 332 -18.94 -0.10 27.64
CA ILE A 332 -18.97 1.36 27.47
C ILE A 332 -17.89 1.86 26.50
N LYS A 333 -16.90 1.02 26.16
CA LYS A 333 -15.91 1.30 25.11
C LYS A 333 -15.55 0.03 24.37
N PHE A 334 -15.53 0.11 23.04
CA PHE A 334 -14.97 -0.90 22.15
C PHE A 334 -14.20 -0.18 21.04
N THR A 335 -12.91 -0.48 20.89
CA THR A 335 -12.09 0.06 19.80
C THR A 335 -11.24 -1.07 19.24
N ASP A 336 -11.60 -1.52 18.04
CA ASP A 336 -10.83 -2.46 17.24
C ASP A 336 -9.79 -1.66 16.46
N VAL A 337 -8.52 -1.78 16.84
CA VAL A 337 -7.44 -1.00 16.23
C VAL A 337 -6.72 -1.87 15.22
N SER A 338 -6.88 -1.53 13.94
CA SER A 338 -6.11 -2.12 12.85
C SER A 338 -5.04 -1.14 12.39
N PHE A 339 -3.80 -1.62 12.29
CA PHE A 339 -2.69 -0.83 11.75
C PHE A 339 -2.43 -1.28 10.32
N TYR A 340 -2.87 -0.47 9.36
CA TYR A 340 -2.60 -0.71 7.95
C TYR A 340 -1.33 -0.01 7.53
N SER A 341 -0.40 -0.76 6.95
CA SER A 341 0.79 -0.20 6.34
C SER A 341 0.58 0.10 4.86
N PHE A 342 1.61 0.66 4.25
CA PHE A 342 1.66 0.86 2.81
C PHE A 342 1.45 -0.46 2.05
N LEU A 343 2.15 -1.55 2.41
CA LEU A 343 1.95 -2.81 1.70
C LEU A 343 0.57 -3.43 1.91
N ASP A 344 -0.10 -3.21 3.05
CA ASP A 344 -1.49 -3.66 3.20
C ASP A 344 -2.37 -3.02 2.12
N TYR A 345 -2.28 -1.70 1.93
CA TYR A 345 -3.08 -1.01 0.91
C TYR A 345 -2.70 -1.41 -0.50
N ILE A 346 -1.40 -1.52 -0.78
CA ILE A 346 -0.91 -1.97 -2.08
C ILE A 346 -1.48 -3.36 -2.36
N THR A 347 -1.25 -4.35 -1.50
CA THR A 347 -1.72 -5.74 -1.71
C THR A 347 -3.25 -5.87 -1.71
N SER A 348 -3.97 -4.91 -1.10
CA SER A 348 -5.43 -4.80 -1.17
C SER A 348 -6.00 -4.30 -2.51
N GLY A 349 -5.17 -3.82 -3.43
CA GLY A 349 -5.63 -3.29 -4.72
C GLY A 349 -5.14 -1.90 -5.09
N THR A 350 -4.59 -1.15 -4.14
CA THR A 350 -4.21 0.25 -4.38
C THR A 350 -3.15 0.34 -5.47
N GLN A 351 -3.39 1.18 -6.46
CA GLN A 351 -2.49 1.45 -7.57
C GLN A 351 -1.84 2.82 -7.41
N LEU A 352 -0.55 2.91 -7.76
CA LEU A 352 0.16 4.18 -7.81
C LEU A 352 0.22 4.69 -9.25
N HIS A 353 0.01 5.98 -9.43
CA HIS A 353 0.03 6.65 -10.73
C HIS A 353 1.05 7.78 -10.71
N LEU A 354 2.03 7.73 -11.63
CA LEU A 354 2.98 8.82 -11.82
C LEU A 354 2.38 9.87 -12.76
N ALA A 355 2.38 11.12 -12.34
CA ALA A 355 2.16 12.29 -13.18
C ALA A 355 3.45 13.13 -13.18
N VAL A 356 3.88 13.60 -14.34
CA VAL A 356 5.13 14.35 -14.52
C VAL A 356 4.83 15.72 -15.08
N ALA A 357 5.43 16.73 -14.47
CA ALA A 357 5.41 18.10 -14.96
C ALA A 357 6.84 18.59 -15.21
N PHE A 358 7.07 19.28 -16.32
CA PHE A 358 8.35 19.96 -16.58
C PHE A 358 8.15 21.46 -16.72
N ASP A 359 9.02 22.23 -16.05
CA ASP A 359 9.08 23.68 -16.12
C ASP A 359 9.94 24.16 -17.29
N PHE A 360 9.27 24.64 -18.34
CA PHE A 360 9.88 25.18 -19.54
C PHE A 360 10.24 26.65 -19.43
N SER A 361 10.03 27.30 -18.27
CA SER A 361 10.35 28.71 -18.10
C SER A 361 11.86 28.98 -18.25
N VAL A 362 12.19 30.17 -18.75
CA VAL A 362 13.58 30.62 -18.88
C VAL A 362 13.77 31.83 -17.96
N ARG A 363 14.74 31.71 -17.04
CA ARG A 363 15.10 32.80 -16.13
C ARG A 363 16.43 33.48 -16.50
N GLN A 364 17.27 32.82 -17.28
CA GLN A 364 18.50 33.36 -17.89
C GLN A 364 18.78 32.62 -19.20
N ARG A 365 19.40 33.26 -20.21
CA ARG A 365 19.84 32.56 -21.43
C ARG A 365 20.83 31.45 -21.04
N VAL A 366 20.35 30.23 -21.00
CA VAL A 366 21.12 29.04 -20.67
C VAL A 366 22.07 28.77 -21.84
N ARG A 367 23.38 28.61 -21.57
CA ARG A 367 24.35 28.16 -22.59
C ARG A 367 23.94 26.76 -23.07
N GLU A 368 24.19 26.42 -24.33
CA GLU A 368 23.83 25.10 -24.88
C GLU A 368 24.33 23.94 -23.99
N GLU A 369 25.56 24.02 -23.48
CA GLU A 369 26.15 23.06 -22.53
C GLU A 369 25.28 22.83 -21.28
N ALA A 370 24.67 23.89 -20.74
CA ALA A 370 23.81 23.80 -19.55
C ALA A 370 22.42 23.24 -19.90
N GLN A 371 21.93 23.44 -21.14
CA GLN A 371 20.69 22.82 -21.61
C GLN A 371 20.82 21.29 -21.73
N TRP A 372 21.94 20.80 -22.27
CA TRP A 372 22.22 19.37 -22.34
C TRP A 372 22.33 18.74 -20.94
N LYS A 373 22.95 19.45 -19.99
CA LYS A 373 23.01 19.02 -18.58
C LYS A 373 21.60 18.87 -17.98
N ILE A 374 20.73 19.87 -18.17
CA ILE A 374 19.34 19.82 -17.69
C ILE A 374 18.58 18.63 -18.29
N GLU A 375 18.70 18.39 -19.59
CA GLU A 375 18.04 17.25 -20.23
C GLU A 375 18.57 15.91 -19.70
N SER A 376 19.89 15.76 -19.55
CA SER A 376 20.50 14.55 -19.00
C SER A 376 20.06 14.30 -17.55
N ASP A 377 20.09 15.34 -16.72
CA ASP A 377 19.70 15.28 -15.32
C ASP A 377 18.19 14.99 -15.17
N PHE A 378 17.33 15.57 -16.01
CA PHE A 378 15.91 15.25 -16.09
C PHE A 378 15.68 13.79 -16.47
N GLN A 379 16.35 13.29 -17.52
CA GLN A 379 16.24 11.89 -17.94
C GLN A 379 16.66 10.94 -16.82
N LEU A 380 17.77 11.23 -16.14
CA LEU A 380 18.28 10.43 -15.03
C LEU A 380 17.30 10.40 -13.86
N ALA A 381 16.81 11.56 -13.42
CA ALA A 381 15.89 11.66 -12.29
C ALA A 381 14.50 11.09 -12.60
N LEU A 382 13.98 11.31 -13.82
CA LEU A 382 12.72 10.71 -14.26
C LEU A 382 12.81 9.18 -14.28
N ARG A 383 13.92 8.62 -14.77
CA ARG A 383 14.14 7.16 -14.73
C ARG A 383 14.24 6.65 -13.31
N ALA A 384 15.01 7.31 -12.45
CA ALA A 384 15.14 6.95 -11.04
C ALA A 384 13.79 6.83 -10.31
N ILE A 385 12.92 7.84 -10.47
CA ILE A 385 11.61 7.88 -9.82
C ILE A 385 10.61 6.97 -10.55
N GLY A 386 10.55 7.10 -11.87
CA GLY A 386 9.52 6.47 -12.69
C GLY A 386 9.68 4.96 -12.85
N GLU A 387 10.92 4.45 -12.85
CA GLU A 387 11.16 3.00 -12.93
C GLU A 387 10.65 2.26 -11.69
N ILE A 388 10.66 2.88 -10.52
CA ILE A 388 10.09 2.30 -9.29
C ILE A 388 8.57 2.41 -9.30
N VAL A 389 8.04 3.62 -9.52
CA VAL A 389 6.58 3.86 -9.44
C VAL A 389 5.82 3.06 -10.51
N ARG A 390 6.42 2.84 -11.71
CA ARG A 390 5.73 2.14 -12.80
C ARG A 390 5.26 0.75 -12.37
N ASP A 391 6.01 0.04 -11.52
CA ASP A 391 5.72 -1.34 -11.13
C ASP A 391 4.45 -1.47 -10.26
N TYR A 392 3.97 -0.34 -9.72
CA TYR A 392 2.71 -0.23 -8.95
C TYR A 392 1.52 0.30 -9.77
N SER A 393 1.71 0.60 -11.06
CA SER A 393 0.66 0.99 -12.00
C SER A 393 0.28 -0.17 -12.91
N SER A 394 -1.01 -0.41 -13.13
CA SER A 394 -1.49 -1.44 -14.08
C SER A 394 -1.49 -0.95 -15.53
N SER A 395 -1.85 0.30 -15.78
CA SER A 395 -1.97 0.88 -17.12
C SER A 395 -0.62 1.24 -17.74
N LYS A 396 0.37 1.57 -16.90
CA LYS A 396 1.67 2.16 -17.31
C LYS A 396 1.48 3.38 -18.22
N LEU A 397 0.36 4.10 -18.05
CA LEU A 397 0.03 5.35 -18.71
C LEU A 397 0.23 6.50 -17.73
N PHE A 398 1.04 7.48 -18.10
CA PHE A 398 1.50 8.52 -17.18
C PHE A 398 1.26 9.91 -17.77
N PRO A 399 0.47 10.78 -17.11
CA PRO A 399 0.29 12.15 -17.54
C PRO A 399 1.62 12.90 -17.64
N ALA A 400 1.87 13.51 -18.79
CA ALA A 400 3.05 14.29 -19.12
C ALA A 400 2.63 15.74 -19.41
N LEU A 401 2.90 16.63 -18.45
CA LEU A 401 2.44 18.01 -18.43
C LEU A 401 3.62 18.99 -18.47
N GLY A 402 3.39 20.18 -19.01
CA GLY A 402 4.36 21.28 -19.06
C GLY A 402 3.79 22.54 -18.43
N VAL A 403 4.68 23.38 -17.90
CA VAL A 403 4.35 24.70 -17.34
C VAL A 403 5.33 25.74 -17.87
N GLY A 404 4.94 27.01 -17.90
CA GLY A 404 5.87 28.11 -18.18
C GLY A 404 6.28 28.24 -19.65
N ALA A 405 5.37 28.08 -20.60
CA ALA A 405 5.70 28.27 -22.02
C ALA A 405 4.53 28.78 -22.87
N LYS A 406 4.86 29.39 -24.00
CA LYS A 406 3.96 29.68 -25.11
C LYS A 406 3.83 28.46 -26.01
N ILE A 407 2.60 28.02 -26.21
CA ILE A 407 2.30 26.79 -26.96
C ILE A 407 1.76 27.08 -28.37
N PRO A 408 2.19 26.33 -29.41
CA PRO A 408 1.62 26.45 -30.76
C PRO A 408 0.13 26.06 -30.80
N PRO A 409 -0.62 26.49 -31.82
CA PRO A 409 -0.20 27.33 -32.95
C PRO A 409 -0.27 28.84 -32.64
N THR A 410 -0.99 29.24 -31.59
CA THR A 410 -1.23 30.66 -31.27
C THR A 410 -0.14 31.30 -30.44
N PHE A 411 0.71 30.49 -29.78
CA PHE A 411 1.79 30.93 -28.88
C PHE A 411 1.31 31.84 -27.73
N TYR A 412 0.14 31.52 -27.17
CA TYR A 412 -0.31 32.13 -25.92
C TYR A 412 0.43 31.54 -24.72
N ASP A 413 0.67 32.39 -23.71
CA ASP A 413 1.25 32.01 -22.44
C ASP A 413 0.41 30.91 -21.79
N SER A 414 1.07 29.78 -21.47
CA SER A 414 0.44 28.66 -20.79
C SER A 414 1.21 28.30 -19.53
N GLN A 415 0.45 28.16 -18.44
CA GLN A 415 0.91 27.67 -17.14
C GLN A 415 0.61 26.19 -16.95
N GLU A 416 -0.07 25.55 -17.91
CA GLU A 416 -0.44 24.14 -17.89
C GLU A 416 -0.77 23.68 -19.31
N PHE A 417 -0.02 22.70 -19.83
CA PHE A 417 -0.31 22.09 -21.13
C PHE A 417 0.13 20.63 -21.18
N CYS A 418 -0.42 19.85 -22.12
CA CYS A 418 0.00 18.47 -22.36
C CYS A 418 1.28 18.45 -23.19
N MET A 419 2.38 17.87 -22.68
CA MET A 419 3.68 17.86 -23.39
C MET A 419 3.63 17.11 -24.73
N ASN A 420 2.73 16.14 -24.85
CA ASN A 420 2.51 15.39 -26.09
C ASN A 420 1.75 16.20 -27.16
N PHE A 421 1.15 17.34 -26.78
CA PHE A 421 0.22 18.17 -27.58
C PHE A 421 -1.03 17.43 -28.04
N ASP A 422 -1.46 16.41 -27.28
CA ASP A 422 -2.73 15.73 -27.47
C ASP A 422 -3.75 16.26 -26.45
N THR A 423 -5.02 15.87 -26.61
CA THR A 423 -6.09 16.15 -25.65
C THR A 423 -5.91 15.36 -24.35
N ASP A 424 -5.35 14.15 -24.43
CA ASP A 424 -5.01 13.33 -23.26
C ASP A 424 -3.52 13.49 -22.94
N PRO A 425 -3.13 13.93 -21.73
CA PRO A 425 -1.72 14.06 -21.35
C PRO A 425 -1.00 12.71 -21.17
N CYS A 426 -1.71 11.58 -21.20
CA CYS A 426 -1.12 10.29 -20.87
C CYS A 426 -0.13 9.79 -21.93
N CYS A 427 1.10 9.54 -21.51
CA CYS A 427 2.15 8.89 -22.30
C CYS A 427 2.31 7.42 -21.92
N ARG A 428 2.69 6.58 -22.89
CA ARG A 428 2.97 5.15 -22.66
C ARG A 428 4.36 4.96 -22.08
N GLY A 429 4.43 4.61 -20.80
CA GLY A 429 5.70 4.35 -20.09
C GLY A 429 6.57 5.60 -19.92
N ILE A 430 7.73 5.41 -19.29
CA ILE A 430 8.69 6.50 -19.03
C ILE A 430 9.30 7.04 -20.33
N ASP A 431 9.61 6.16 -21.29
CA ASP A 431 10.16 6.58 -22.59
C ASP A 431 9.18 7.45 -23.37
N GLY A 432 7.86 7.20 -23.26
CA GLY A 432 6.84 8.07 -23.86
C GLY A 432 6.81 9.49 -23.27
N ILE A 433 7.11 9.65 -21.97
CA ILE A 433 7.23 10.97 -21.33
C ILE A 433 8.46 11.70 -21.88
N LEU A 434 9.59 10.99 -22.03
CA LEU A 434 10.82 11.56 -22.56
C LEU A 434 10.67 12.03 -24.01
N GLU A 435 9.98 11.27 -24.85
CA GLU A 435 9.70 11.68 -26.23
C GLU A 435 8.75 12.88 -26.28
N ALA A 436 7.73 12.93 -25.41
CA ALA A 436 6.87 14.10 -25.27
C ALA A 436 7.64 15.35 -24.82
N TYR A 437 8.54 15.22 -23.84
CA TYR A 437 9.42 16.30 -23.40
C TYR A 437 10.31 16.81 -24.55
N LYS A 438 11.01 15.93 -25.27
CA LYS A 438 11.86 16.31 -26.40
C LYS A 438 11.08 17.04 -27.49
N LYS A 439 9.84 16.60 -27.76
CA LYS A 439 8.94 17.26 -28.70
C LYS A 439 8.56 18.66 -28.19
N ALA A 440 8.13 18.78 -26.94
CA ALA A 440 7.75 20.05 -26.34
C ALA A 440 8.92 21.04 -26.33
N ALA A 441 10.10 20.63 -25.85
CA ALA A 441 11.30 21.45 -25.74
C ALA A 441 11.75 22.09 -27.06
N ARG A 442 11.41 21.48 -28.20
CA ARG A 442 11.76 22.00 -29.54
C ARG A 442 10.79 23.04 -30.08
N ILE A 443 9.54 23.05 -29.61
CA ILE A 443 8.46 23.77 -30.28
C ILE A 443 7.87 24.88 -29.38
N VAL A 444 7.85 24.68 -28.06
CA VAL A 444 7.34 25.70 -27.15
C VAL A 444 8.35 26.86 -27.01
N VAL A 445 7.84 28.05 -26.75
CA VAL A 445 8.69 29.22 -26.45
C VAL A 445 8.62 29.49 -24.94
N PRO A 446 9.73 29.40 -24.20
CA PRO A 446 9.75 29.69 -22.76
C PRO A 446 9.19 31.06 -22.38
N ILE A 447 8.58 31.15 -21.19
CA ILE A 447 8.20 32.44 -20.58
C ILE A 447 8.98 32.67 -19.28
N GLU A 448 9.02 33.91 -18.80
CA GLU A 448 9.76 34.28 -17.59
C GLU A 448 8.98 34.02 -16.29
N ASN A 449 7.65 34.10 -16.35
CA ASN A 449 6.78 34.03 -15.18
C ASN A 449 6.03 32.68 -15.17
N VAL A 450 6.48 31.76 -14.32
CA VAL A 450 5.84 30.46 -14.09
C VAL A 450 5.03 30.47 -12.81
N THR A 451 3.92 29.72 -12.83
CA THR A 451 3.06 29.45 -11.67
C THR A 451 2.79 27.94 -11.59
N TYR A 452 2.74 27.39 -10.38
CA TYR A 452 2.58 25.95 -10.16
C TYR A 452 1.18 25.57 -9.66
N PHE A 453 0.36 26.53 -9.24
CA PHE A 453 -0.96 26.22 -8.67
C PHE A 453 -1.90 25.54 -9.66
N HIS A 454 -1.85 25.90 -10.95
CA HIS A 454 -2.70 25.31 -12.01
C HIS A 454 -2.52 23.79 -12.09
N ILE A 455 -1.27 23.35 -12.31
CA ILE A 455 -0.95 21.94 -12.48
C ILE A 455 -1.23 21.11 -11.22
N ILE A 456 -1.03 21.70 -10.03
CA ILE A 456 -1.37 21.07 -8.77
C ILE A 456 -2.88 20.87 -8.65
N HIS A 457 -3.67 21.87 -8.99
CA HIS A 457 -5.13 21.74 -9.02
C HIS A 457 -5.60 20.70 -10.05
N TYR A 458 -5.03 20.71 -11.26
CA TYR A 458 -5.38 19.77 -12.31
C TYR A 458 -5.15 18.32 -11.85
N VAL A 459 -3.97 18.00 -11.33
CA VAL A 459 -3.66 16.63 -10.88
C VAL A 459 -4.40 16.27 -9.60
N ALA A 460 -4.63 17.20 -8.67
CA ALA A 460 -5.46 16.95 -7.50
C ALA A 460 -6.90 16.59 -7.89
N LYS A 461 -7.48 17.30 -8.86
CA LYS A 461 -8.82 17.03 -9.39
C LYS A 461 -8.87 15.68 -10.11
N MET A 462 -7.85 15.37 -10.90
CA MET A 462 -7.69 14.06 -11.52
C MET A 462 -7.65 12.94 -10.47
N ALA A 463 -6.85 13.12 -9.41
CA ALA A 463 -6.71 12.15 -8.32
C ALA A 463 -8.02 11.94 -7.55
N MET A 464 -8.77 13.01 -7.23
CA MET A 464 -10.07 12.92 -6.56
C MET A 464 -11.13 12.19 -7.40
N ASN A 465 -11.05 12.31 -8.73
CA ASN A 465 -12.05 11.75 -9.66
C ASN A 465 -11.66 10.38 -10.24
N SER A 466 -10.55 9.80 -9.78
CA SER A 466 -9.94 8.60 -10.37
C SER A 466 -10.68 7.28 -10.06
N GLY A 467 -11.86 7.32 -9.44
CA GLY A 467 -12.71 6.16 -9.21
C GLY A 467 -13.00 5.91 -7.73
N ALA A 468 -12.99 4.64 -7.32
CA ALA A 468 -13.29 4.27 -5.93
C ALA A 468 -12.24 4.82 -4.96
N LYS A 469 -12.69 5.38 -3.83
CA LYS A 469 -11.81 5.92 -2.79
C LYS A 469 -10.82 4.85 -2.32
N GLY A 470 -9.54 5.21 -2.32
CA GLY A 470 -8.44 4.36 -1.88
C GLY A 470 -7.90 3.39 -2.94
N LEU A 471 -8.50 3.31 -4.13
CA LEU A 471 -8.00 2.43 -5.19
C LEU A 471 -6.85 3.06 -5.99
N HIS A 472 -6.86 4.39 -6.15
CA HIS A 472 -5.89 5.13 -6.95
C HIS A 472 -5.21 6.18 -6.08
N TYR A 473 -3.87 6.22 -6.14
CA TYR A 473 -3.06 7.22 -5.46
C TYR A 473 -2.04 7.80 -6.44
N TYR A 474 -1.93 9.12 -6.49
CA TYR A 474 -1.10 9.81 -7.48
C TYR A 474 0.19 10.33 -6.85
N ILE A 475 1.26 10.36 -7.65
CA ILE A 475 2.54 10.97 -7.34
C ILE A 475 2.82 11.96 -8.47
N LEU A 476 2.72 13.25 -8.16
CA LEU A 476 3.07 14.34 -9.08
C LEU A 476 4.53 14.72 -8.88
N THR A 477 5.36 14.54 -9.88
CA THR A 477 6.76 15.00 -9.88
C THR A 477 6.89 16.21 -10.78
N ILE A 478 7.25 17.36 -10.20
CA ILE A 478 7.42 18.64 -10.90
C ILE A 478 8.91 18.94 -10.99
N PHE A 479 9.45 18.93 -12.20
CA PHE A 479 10.83 19.29 -12.48
C PHE A 479 10.95 20.79 -12.72
N THR A 480 11.76 21.46 -11.92
CA THR A 480 11.93 22.92 -11.97
C THR A 480 13.40 23.29 -12.09
N GLN A 481 13.68 24.38 -12.79
CA GLN A 481 15.02 24.96 -12.90
C GLN A 481 15.32 26.00 -11.80
N GLY A 482 14.41 26.16 -10.84
CA GLY A 482 14.57 27.04 -9.67
C GLY A 482 14.15 28.49 -9.93
N GLY A 483 14.48 29.34 -8.96
CA GLY A 483 14.15 30.76 -8.85
C GLY A 483 12.95 31.05 -7.95
N PRO A 484 12.72 32.32 -7.60
CA PRO A 484 11.68 32.72 -6.65
C PRO A 484 10.28 32.29 -7.10
N ILE A 485 9.46 31.82 -6.16
CA ILE A 485 8.07 31.44 -6.39
C ILE A 485 7.20 32.70 -6.28
N ARG A 486 6.78 33.23 -7.43
CA ARG A 486 6.01 34.50 -7.48
C ARG A 486 4.57 34.33 -7.00
N ASP A 487 3.98 33.15 -7.20
CA ASP A 487 2.61 32.75 -6.85
C ASP A 487 2.54 32.03 -5.49
N LEU A 488 3.39 32.40 -4.52
CA LEU A 488 3.50 31.66 -3.27
C LEU A 488 2.15 31.51 -2.53
N LYS A 489 1.31 32.55 -2.55
CA LYS A 489 0.00 32.52 -1.87
C LYS A 489 -0.95 31.52 -2.54
N GLU A 490 -1.10 31.61 -3.86
CA GLU A 490 -1.94 30.74 -4.68
C GLU A 490 -1.43 29.29 -4.64
N LEU A 491 -0.11 29.11 -4.66
CA LEU A 491 0.53 27.81 -4.50
C LEU A 491 0.22 27.20 -3.14
N LEU A 492 0.33 27.96 -2.04
CA LEU A 492 -0.02 27.46 -0.70
C LEU A 492 -1.50 27.07 -0.60
N ASP A 493 -2.38 27.82 -1.25
CA ASP A 493 -3.81 27.51 -1.33
C ASP A 493 -4.08 26.23 -2.13
N ALA A 494 -3.41 26.06 -3.27
CA ALA A 494 -3.47 24.86 -4.08
C ALA A 494 -2.94 23.63 -3.33
N LEU A 495 -1.85 23.78 -2.57
CA LEU A 495 -1.30 22.71 -1.73
C LEU A 495 -2.24 22.34 -0.56
N ALA A 496 -2.87 23.34 0.06
CA ALA A 496 -3.89 23.09 1.08
C ALA A 496 -5.09 22.33 0.51
N HIS A 497 -5.55 22.69 -0.69
CA HIS A 497 -6.62 21.97 -1.40
C HIS A 497 -6.19 20.54 -1.78
N ALA A 498 -5.02 20.39 -2.41
CA ALA A 498 -4.45 19.10 -2.81
C ALA A 498 -4.21 18.16 -1.63
N SER A 499 -4.05 18.69 -0.41
CA SER A 499 -3.90 17.86 0.79
C SER A 499 -5.10 16.95 1.09
N LYS A 500 -6.27 17.27 0.52
CA LYS A 500 -7.49 16.43 0.60
C LYS A 500 -7.52 15.31 -0.45
N ALA A 501 -6.71 15.38 -1.50
CA ALA A 501 -6.67 14.39 -2.58
C ALA A 501 -5.76 13.19 -2.25
N PRO A 502 -5.91 12.03 -2.89
CA PRO A 502 -4.95 10.92 -2.82
C PRO A 502 -3.69 11.24 -3.66
N LEU A 503 -2.86 12.17 -3.19
CA LEU A 503 -1.77 12.76 -3.98
C LEU A 503 -0.50 13.05 -3.16
N SER A 504 0.67 12.64 -3.64
CA SER A 504 1.97 13.17 -3.21
C SER A 504 2.50 14.13 -4.28
N ILE A 505 3.19 15.19 -3.88
CA ILE A 505 3.81 16.16 -4.78
C ILE A 505 5.30 16.21 -4.45
N ILE A 506 6.15 16.03 -5.46
CA ILE A 506 7.61 16.05 -5.33
C ILE A 506 8.12 17.12 -6.30
N PHE A 507 8.74 18.16 -5.77
CA PHE A 507 9.50 19.11 -6.58
C PHE A 507 10.93 18.61 -6.73
N VAL A 508 11.44 18.58 -7.95
CA VAL A 508 12.82 18.21 -8.26
C VAL A 508 13.51 19.40 -8.91
N GLY A 509 14.43 20.02 -8.17
CA GLY A 509 15.28 21.10 -8.67
C GLY A 509 16.39 20.55 -9.56
N ILE A 510 16.45 21.00 -10.81
CA ILE A 510 17.48 20.64 -11.78
C ILE A 510 18.29 21.88 -12.15
N GLY A 511 19.60 21.71 -12.30
CA GLY A 511 20.50 22.81 -12.63
C GLY A 511 20.84 23.66 -11.43
N ASP A 512 21.42 24.82 -11.68
CA ASP A 512 22.14 25.60 -10.67
C ASP A 512 21.31 26.81 -10.18
N GLY A 513 19.98 26.69 -10.24
CA GLY A 513 19.04 27.74 -9.83
C GLY A 513 18.94 27.92 -8.30
N ASP A 514 18.32 29.01 -7.88
CA ASP A 514 17.99 29.25 -6.47
C ASP A 514 16.76 28.42 -6.06
N PHE A 515 16.89 27.61 -5.01
CA PHE A 515 15.83 26.72 -4.54
C PHE A 515 15.31 27.05 -3.13
N ASP A 516 15.69 28.20 -2.56
CA ASP A 516 15.35 28.59 -1.18
C ASP A 516 13.84 28.55 -0.90
N ASP A 517 13.01 29.04 -1.84
CA ASP A 517 11.56 29.02 -1.69
C ASP A 517 10.98 27.60 -1.68
N PHE A 518 11.59 26.66 -2.40
CA PHE A 518 11.17 25.26 -2.39
C PHE A 518 11.53 24.56 -1.06
N TYR A 519 12.70 24.85 -0.48
CA TYR A 519 13.03 24.41 0.88
C TYR A 519 12.06 24.99 1.94
N ARG A 520 11.54 26.20 1.72
CA ARG A 520 10.53 26.80 2.59
C ARG A 520 9.16 26.10 2.48
N LEU A 521 8.81 25.50 1.34
CA LEU A 521 7.55 24.77 1.14
C LEU A 521 7.46 23.47 1.96
N THR A 522 8.61 22.83 2.22
CA THR A 522 8.73 21.59 3.01
C THR A 522 8.97 21.87 4.49
N SER A 523 9.39 23.08 4.84
CA SER A 523 9.65 23.46 6.23
C SER A 523 8.36 23.46 7.09
N LYS A 524 8.37 22.70 8.20
CA LYS A 524 7.28 22.60 9.19
C LYS A 524 6.80 23.93 9.80
N ARG A 525 7.50 25.06 9.54
CA ARG A 525 7.16 26.42 10.02
C ARG A 525 5.98 27.07 9.29
N GLN A 526 5.47 26.50 8.21
CA GLN A 526 4.31 27.08 7.48
C GLN A 526 2.97 27.03 8.24
N VAL A 527 2.95 26.51 9.48
CA VAL A 527 1.78 26.52 10.38
C VAL A 527 1.37 27.95 10.81
N GLU A 528 2.24 28.95 10.63
CA GLU A 528 2.03 30.31 11.17
C GLU A 528 1.16 31.24 10.28
N ALA A 529 0.79 30.85 9.05
CA ALA A 529 0.00 31.68 8.13
C ALA A 529 -1.53 31.43 8.12
N GLY A 530 -2.08 30.79 9.16
CA GLY A 530 -3.53 30.65 9.36
C GLY A 530 -4.27 29.62 8.48
N LYS A 531 -3.65 29.09 7.41
CA LYS A 531 -4.19 27.97 6.61
C LYS A 531 -3.37 26.70 6.84
N LYS A 532 -3.82 25.89 7.79
CA LYS A 532 -3.18 24.60 8.10
C LYS A 532 -3.52 23.58 6.99
N ARG A 533 -2.52 23.08 6.27
CA ARG A 533 -2.69 21.90 5.38
C ARG A 533 -3.27 20.75 6.21
N GLU A 534 -4.19 19.98 5.63
CA GLU A 534 -4.74 18.85 6.38
C GLU A 534 -3.63 17.86 6.67
N ARG A 535 -2.91 17.42 5.63
CA ARG A 535 -1.73 16.56 5.72
C ARG A 535 -0.54 17.17 5.01
N GLU A 536 0.65 16.70 5.36
CA GLU A 536 1.87 16.94 4.60
C GLU A 536 1.87 16.06 3.35
N ILE A 537 2.23 16.67 2.21
CA ILE A 537 2.09 16.06 0.88
C ILE A 537 3.24 16.42 -0.06
N VAL A 538 4.15 17.30 0.37
CA VAL A 538 5.14 17.95 -0.50
C VAL A 538 6.53 17.51 -0.08
N GLU A 539 7.33 17.06 -1.03
CA GLU A 539 8.78 16.90 -0.91
C GLU A 539 9.51 17.84 -1.86
N PHE A 540 10.74 18.19 -1.50
CA PHE A 540 11.66 18.89 -2.39
C PHE A 540 13.01 18.17 -2.44
N LEU A 541 13.48 17.91 -3.66
CA LEU A 541 14.77 17.32 -3.95
C LEU A 541 15.59 18.28 -4.81
N ASP A 542 16.69 18.81 -4.27
CA ASP A 542 17.74 19.45 -5.06
C ASP A 542 18.64 18.37 -5.67
N LEU A 543 18.56 18.19 -6.98
CA LEU A 543 19.24 17.10 -7.67
C LEU A 543 20.77 17.23 -7.60
N ASN A 544 21.32 18.45 -7.65
CA ASN A 544 22.76 18.67 -7.55
C ASN A 544 23.30 18.25 -6.17
N SER A 545 22.49 18.37 -5.11
CA SER A 545 22.87 17.95 -3.75
C SER A 545 22.96 16.42 -3.59
N VAL A 546 22.34 15.67 -4.51
CA VAL A 546 22.21 14.21 -4.43
C VAL A 546 23.06 13.49 -5.46
N LEU A 547 23.44 14.14 -6.56
CA LEU A 547 24.29 13.53 -7.59
C LEU A 547 25.76 13.47 -7.16
N ASP A 548 26.41 12.32 -7.42
CA ASP A 548 27.88 12.21 -7.47
C ASP A 548 28.27 12.00 -8.92
N ARG A 549 29.06 12.92 -9.46
CA ARG A 549 29.44 12.93 -10.87
C ARG A 549 30.55 11.89 -11.17
N ASP A 550 31.21 11.37 -10.14
CA ASP A 550 32.26 10.34 -10.26
C ASP A 550 31.68 8.91 -10.22
N GLU A 551 30.45 8.75 -9.72
CA GLU A 551 29.77 7.45 -9.65
C GLU A 551 28.96 7.11 -10.91
N CYS A 552 28.69 5.81 -11.10
CA CYS A 552 27.88 5.37 -12.23
C CYS A 552 26.40 5.75 -12.08
N ALA A 553 25.68 5.79 -13.21
CA ALA A 553 24.28 6.18 -13.26
C ALA A 553 23.37 5.34 -12.34
N ALA A 554 23.66 4.06 -12.12
CA ALA A 554 22.86 3.20 -11.24
C ALA A 554 22.87 3.67 -9.78
N HIS A 555 24.04 4.04 -9.24
CA HIS A 555 24.16 4.55 -7.86
C HIS A 555 23.49 5.92 -7.71
N ASN A 556 23.61 6.78 -8.73
CA ASN A 556 22.89 8.06 -8.77
C ASN A 556 21.37 7.84 -8.81
N LYS A 557 20.85 6.95 -9.67
CA LYS A 557 19.42 6.62 -9.71
C LYS A 557 18.91 6.17 -8.34
N ARG A 558 19.65 5.31 -7.67
CA ARG A 558 19.32 4.85 -6.31
C ARG A 558 19.21 6.01 -5.33
N ARG A 559 20.21 6.88 -5.25
CA ARG A 559 20.19 8.03 -4.33
C ARG A 559 19.04 8.99 -4.60
N ILE A 560 18.76 9.25 -5.88
CA ILE A 560 17.62 10.08 -6.30
C ILE A 560 16.30 9.46 -5.84
N ALA A 561 16.08 8.17 -6.14
CA ALA A 561 14.89 7.45 -5.71
C ALA A 561 14.74 7.46 -4.19
N GLU A 562 15.84 7.19 -3.47
CA GLU A 562 15.84 7.18 -2.01
C GLU A 562 15.41 8.51 -1.41
N GLN A 563 15.90 9.64 -1.92
CA GLN A 563 15.48 10.94 -1.41
C GLN A 563 14.10 11.37 -1.92
N ALA A 564 13.74 11.08 -3.18
CA ALA A 564 12.46 11.52 -3.74
C ALA A 564 11.25 10.75 -3.20
N LEU A 565 11.39 9.44 -2.97
CA LEU A 565 10.24 8.54 -2.74
C LEU A 565 10.01 8.14 -1.28
N HIS A 566 10.98 8.39 -0.37
CA HIS A 566 10.94 7.88 1.00
C HIS A 566 9.66 8.23 1.80
N ILE A 567 9.06 9.39 1.58
CA ILE A 567 7.85 9.82 2.30
C ILE A 567 6.54 9.39 1.64
N VAL A 568 6.57 8.89 0.40
CA VAL A 568 5.36 8.50 -0.34
C VAL A 568 4.55 7.43 0.40
N PRO A 569 5.15 6.36 0.98
CA PRO A 569 4.42 5.38 1.77
C PRO A 569 3.62 6.01 2.91
N TRP A 570 4.24 6.95 3.63
CA TRP A 570 3.60 7.65 4.73
C TRP A 570 2.47 8.58 4.26
N HIS A 571 2.68 9.35 3.19
CA HIS A 571 1.63 10.20 2.61
C HIS A 571 0.38 9.40 2.25
N LEU A 572 0.57 8.21 1.65
CA LEU A 572 -0.53 7.31 1.30
C LEU A 572 -1.26 6.82 2.54
N VAL A 573 -0.55 6.26 3.51
CA VAL A 573 -1.15 5.73 4.76
C VAL A 573 -1.88 6.85 5.52
N SER A 574 -1.29 8.04 5.60
CA SER A 574 -1.89 9.23 6.22
C SER A 574 -3.21 9.63 5.53
N TYR A 575 -3.25 9.61 4.19
CA TYR A 575 -4.48 9.86 3.44
C TYR A 575 -5.55 8.79 3.73
N MET A 576 -5.18 7.51 3.71
CA MET A 576 -6.13 6.41 3.94
C MET A 576 -6.74 6.48 5.34
N HIS A 577 -5.91 6.66 6.37
CA HIS A 577 -6.37 6.75 7.75
C HIS A 577 -7.30 7.94 7.99
N ARG A 578 -6.96 9.12 7.46
CA ARG A 578 -7.82 10.31 7.59
C ARG A 578 -9.18 10.16 6.92
N ASN A 579 -9.23 9.39 5.84
CA ASN A 579 -10.46 9.13 5.11
C ASN A 579 -11.19 7.87 5.60
N ASN A 580 -10.76 7.25 6.71
CA ASN A 580 -11.31 6.00 7.27
C ASN A 580 -11.36 4.86 6.24
N ILE A 581 -10.33 4.77 5.39
CA ILE A 581 -10.20 3.72 4.38
C ILE A 581 -9.43 2.56 5.01
N ALA A 582 -10.08 1.41 5.15
CA ALA A 582 -9.46 0.20 5.63
C ALA A 582 -8.84 -0.60 4.47
N ALA A 583 -7.69 -1.23 4.72
CA ALA A 583 -7.15 -2.23 3.79
C ALA A 583 -8.04 -3.47 3.76
N LYS A 584 -8.15 -4.08 2.58
CA LYS A 584 -8.90 -5.32 2.37
C LYS A 584 -7.95 -6.51 2.45
N PRO A 585 -8.44 -7.77 2.51
CA PRO A 585 -7.56 -8.91 2.32
C PRO A 585 -6.78 -8.78 1.00
N PRO A 586 -5.53 -9.28 0.94
CA PRO A 586 -4.74 -9.25 -0.28
C PRO A 586 -5.53 -9.82 -1.46
N ILE A 587 -5.60 -9.07 -2.55
CA ILE A 587 -6.17 -9.52 -3.81
C ILE A 587 -5.05 -9.79 -4.80
N GLN A 588 -5.24 -10.77 -5.67
CA GLN A 588 -4.32 -11.00 -6.77
C GLN A 588 -4.41 -9.81 -7.74
N ILE A 589 -3.29 -9.11 -7.95
CA ILE A 589 -3.23 -7.98 -8.86
C ILE A 589 -2.16 -8.30 -9.90
N SER A 590 -2.58 -8.48 -11.15
CA SER A 590 -1.64 -8.64 -12.26
C SER A 590 -0.88 -7.33 -12.49
N ARG A 591 0.32 -7.20 -11.92
CA ARG A 591 1.13 -5.95 -11.95
C ARG A 591 2.24 -5.91 -12.99
N SER A 592 2.59 -7.07 -13.56
CA SER A 592 3.60 -7.20 -14.60
C SER A 592 2.99 -7.71 -15.91
N PRO A 593 3.42 -7.21 -17.09
CA PRO A 593 3.10 -7.83 -18.38
C PRO A 593 3.59 -9.30 -18.47
N VAL A 594 4.51 -9.71 -17.59
CA VAL A 594 5.01 -11.09 -17.48
C VAL A 594 3.90 -12.07 -17.01
N PHE A 595 2.82 -11.57 -16.40
CA PHE A 595 1.70 -12.41 -15.91
C PHE A 595 0.68 -12.84 -16.97
N HIS A 596 0.95 -12.65 -18.26
CA HIS A 596 0.22 -13.37 -19.30
C HIS A 596 0.69 -14.82 -19.51
N ALA A 597 1.73 -15.29 -18.81
CA ALA A 597 2.29 -16.63 -19.06
C ALA A 597 2.31 -17.62 -17.86
N SER A 598 1.96 -17.23 -16.63
CA SER A 598 2.29 -18.07 -15.45
C SER A 598 1.14 -18.83 -14.78
N TYR A 599 -0.05 -18.91 -15.40
CA TYR A 599 -1.07 -19.88 -14.98
C TYR A 599 -1.72 -20.56 -16.18
N LEU A 600 -1.01 -21.48 -16.83
CA LEU A 600 -1.57 -22.72 -17.40
C LEU A 600 -0.38 -23.66 -17.68
N ILE A 601 -0.10 -24.61 -16.78
CA ILE A 601 0.74 -25.80 -16.98
C ILE A 601 2.22 -25.49 -17.32
N PRO A 602 3.23 -25.99 -16.58
CA PRO A 602 4.58 -26.02 -17.12
C PRO A 602 4.54 -26.96 -18.33
N ASP A 603 4.57 -26.40 -19.54
CA ASP A 603 4.91 -27.18 -20.72
C ASP A 603 6.29 -27.77 -20.45
N HIS A 604 6.31 -29.07 -20.19
CA HIS A 604 7.52 -29.85 -20.29
C HIS A 604 8.13 -29.58 -21.67
N PRO A 605 9.46 -29.48 -21.81
CA PRO A 605 10.06 -29.61 -23.13
C PRO A 605 9.71 -31.01 -23.65
N SER A 606 8.73 -31.10 -24.54
CA SER A 606 8.40 -32.35 -25.23
C SER A 606 9.54 -32.66 -26.19
N SER A 607 10.49 -33.50 -25.77
CA SER A 607 11.30 -34.26 -26.72
C SER A 607 10.40 -35.35 -27.28
N TYR A 608 10.00 -35.19 -28.54
CA TYR A 608 9.52 -36.31 -29.33
C TYR A 608 10.74 -37.14 -29.72
N ASP A 609 10.91 -38.29 -29.05
CA ASP A 609 11.74 -39.39 -29.56
C ASP A 609 10.81 -40.27 -30.41
N ASP A 610 10.87 -40.10 -31.73
CA ASP A 610 10.23 -40.98 -32.71
C ASP A 610 11.13 -42.19 -32.98
N GLU A 611 11.30 -43.12 -32.04
CA GLU A 611 11.67 -44.51 -32.36
C GLU A 611 11.08 -45.48 -31.32
N GLU A 612 10.55 -46.60 -31.82
CA GLU A 612 9.95 -47.75 -31.10
C GLU A 612 8.42 -47.71 -30.83
N PHE A 613 7.62 -48.18 -31.80
CA PHE A 613 6.85 -49.44 -31.70
C PHE A 613 5.92 -49.59 -32.92
N GLU A 614 6.45 -50.10 -34.04
CA GLU A 614 5.63 -50.93 -34.92
C GLU A 614 5.58 -52.37 -34.36
N ASN A 615 4.45 -53.04 -34.59
CA ASN A 615 4.20 -54.48 -34.41
C ASN A 615 3.86 -54.98 -32.99
N ARG A 616 2.55 -55.09 -32.67
CA ARG A 616 1.81 -56.37 -32.73
C ARG A 616 0.41 -56.34 -32.09
N TYR A 617 -0.56 -56.87 -32.83
CA TYR A 617 -1.83 -57.53 -32.48
C TYR A 617 -2.86 -56.80 -31.59
N TYR A 618 -3.92 -56.30 -32.25
CA TYR A 618 -5.25 -56.16 -31.66
C TYR A 618 -6.20 -57.23 -32.21
N VAL A 619 -6.78 -58.02 -31.30
CA VAL A 619 -7.95 -58.88 -31.55
C VAL A 619 -9.21 -58.07 -31.23
N ARG A 620 -10.12 -57.98 -32.20
CA ARG A 620 -11.47 -57.39 -32.12
C ARG A 620 -12.46 -58.44 -31.58
N PRO A 621 -13.59 -58.07 -30.94
CA PRO A 621 -14.82 -57.72 -31.69
C PRO A 621 -15.70 -56.68 -30.93
N LYS A 622 -16.83 -56.12 -31.36
CA LYS A 622 -17.71 -56.06 -32.55
C LYS A 622 -18.68 -54.90 -32.26
N SER A 623 -18.96 -54.01 -33.21
CA SER A 623 -20.32 -53.52 -33.46
C SER A 623 -20.40 -52.89 -34.84
N SER A 624 -21.53 -53.13 -35.47
CA SER A 624 -21.80 -53.15 -36.89
C SER A 624 -22.08 -51.77 -37.49
N THR A 625 -21.39 -51.52 -38.61
CA THR A 625 -21.73 -50.66 -39.75
C THR A 625 -23.13 -50.96 -40.33
N PRO A 626 -23.74 -50.14 -41.24
CA PRO A 626 -23.11 -49.45 -42.40
C PRO A 626 -23.48 -47.96 -42.61
N CYS A 627 -22.53 -47.09 -43.02
CA CYS A 627 -21.99 -46.83 -44.39
C CYS A 627 -22.78 -45.69 -45.08
N SER A 628 -22.24 -44.46 -45.15
CA SER A 628 -21.47 -43.86 -46.29
C SER A 628 -22.40 -43.03 -47.21
N GLN A 629 -22.08 -41.83 -47.71
CA GLN A 629 -20.91 -41.47 -48.53
C GLN A 629 -20.59 -39.95 -48.49
N ARG A 630 -19.28 -39.67 -48.66
CA ARG A 630 -18.58 -38.39 -48.95
C ARG A 630 -18.78 -37.96 -50.44
N PRO A 631 -17.95 -37.05 -51.02
CA PRO A 631 -17.77 -35.59 -50.83
C PRO A 631 -17.81 -34.87 -52.21
N LEU A 632 -17.40 -33.58 -52.32
CA LEU A 632 -16.67 -32.93 -53.45
C LEU A 632 -16.77 -31.40 -53.24
N SER A 633 -15.70 -30.67 -52.89
CA SER A 633 -14.59 -30.14 -53.72
C SER A 633 -14.76 -28.65 -54.08
N GLY A 634 -13.81 -27.83 -53.63
CA GLY A 634 -13.13 -26.86 -54.50
C GLY A 634 -13.71 -25.44 -54.69
N ARG A 635 -12.86 -24.47 -54.34
CA ARG A 635 -12.63 -23.14 -54.97
C ARG A 635 -13.38 -21.90 -54.41
N ILE A 636 -12.55 -20.97 -53.95
CA ILE A 636 -12.71 -19.51 -53.73
C ILE A 636 -12.30 -18.78 -55.07
N PRO A 637 -12.51 -17.46 -55.36
CA PRO A 637 -13.23 -16.33 -54.69
C PRO A 637 -14.18 -15.45 -55.57
N ALA A 638 -15.07 -14.71 -54.86
CA ALA A 638 -15.52 -13.30 -55.05
C ALA A 638 -16.27 -12.86 -56.36
N PRO A 639 -16.92 -11.67 -56.44
CA PRO A 639 -17.19 -10.62 -55.43
C PRO A 639 -18.69 -10.21 -55.29
N ARG A 640 -19.01 -9.52 -54.19
CA ARG A 640 -20.28 -8.79 -53.98
C ARG A 640 -20.17 -7.36 -54.51
N PRO A 641 -21.28 -6.75 -54.97
CA PRO A 641 -21.43 -5.31 -54.97
C PRO A 641 -22.42 -4.81 -53.91
N ASN A 642 -22.19 -3.54 -53.56
CA ASN A 642 -22.85 -2.68 -52.59
C ASN A 642 -24.31 -2.32 -52.92
N ARG A 643 -25.10 -2.03 -51.87
CA ARG A 643 -25.87 -0.77 -51.63
C ARG A 643 -26.83 -1.02 -50.46
N ALA A 644 -26.73 -0.30 -49.33
CA ALA A 644 -27.04 1.11 -49.09
C ALA A 644 -28.55 1.40 -48.93
N ASN A 645 -28.87 1.81 -47.69
CA ASN A 645 -29.73 2.93 -47.29
C ASN A 645 -31.25 2.79 -47.13
N SER A 646 -31.70 3.64 -46.20
CA SER A 646 -33.03 4.10 -45.79
C SER A 646 -33.83 3.12 -44.92
N ALA A 647 -34.09 3.35 -43.62
CA ALA A 647 -34.63 4.53 -42.90
C ALA A 647 -36.12 4.80 -43.16
N ILE A 648 -36.77 5.35 -42.13
CA ILE A 648 -38.19 5.71 -41.94
C ILE A 648 -38.99 4.61 -41.25
N ASP A 649 -39.90 4.88 -40.32
CA ASP A 649 -40.14 5.87 -39.25
C ASP A 649 -41.49 5.43 -38.65
N ASP A 650 -41.81 5.92 -37.45
CA ASP A 650 -43.16 6.02 -36.90
C ASP A 650 -43.94 4.71 -36.55
N SER A 651 -44.80 4.65 -35.53
CA SER A 651 -45.12 5.44 -34.35
C SER A 651 -46.31 4.69 -33.69
N ILE A 652 -46.46 4.80 -32.35
CA ILE A 652 -47.77 4.86 -31.63
C ILE A 652 -48.62 3.54 -31.62
N GLU A 653 -49.24 3.00 -30.56
CA GLU A 653 -49.83 3.54 -29.34
C GLU A 653 -50.08 2.46 -28.27
N LEU A 654 -50.34 2.95 -27.06
CA LEU A 654 -50.75 2.35 -25.81
C LEU A 654 -52.00 1.44 -25.87
N ARG A 655 -52.13 0.52 -24.89
CA ARG A 655 -53.30 0.43 -23.99
C ARG A 655 -53.10 -0.44 -22.74
N HIS A 656 -53.62 0.11 -21.64
CA HIS A 656 -53.75 -0.39 -20.27
C HIS A 656 -54.65 -1.64 -20.13
N PHE A 657 -54.49 -2.43 -19.04
CA PHE A 657 -55.42 -2.47 -17.89
C PHE A 657 -55.00 -3.43 -16.75
N SER A 658 -55.27 -2.94 -15.53
CA SER A 658 -55.36 -3.47 -14.14
C SER A 658 -55.23 -4.98 -13.85
N ARG A 659 -54.46 -5.44 -12.84
CA ARG A 659 -54.58 -5.32 -11.35
C ARG A 659 -55.77 -6.10 -10.76
N ALA A 660 -55.50 -7.19 -10.01
CA ALA A 660 -55.83 -7.35 -8.58
C ALA A 660 -55.81 -8.81 -8.04
N ASN A 661 -55.15 -8.95 -6.88
CA ASN A 661 -55.50 -9.77 -5.70
C ASN A 661 -55.12 -11.27 -5.58
N VAL A 662 -54.88 -11.62 -4.31
CA VAL A 662 -54.08 -12.65 -3.60
C VAL A 662 -54.89 -12.97 -2.31
N PRO A 663 -54.65 -13.97 -1.40
CA PRO A 663 -54.07 -15.34 -1.36
C PRO A 663 -55.08 -16.34 -0.66
N PRO A 664 -54.75 -17.31 0.25
CA PRO A 664 -53.55 -18.12 0.56
C PRO A 664 -53.80 -19.64 0.76
N THR A 665 -52.73 -20.47 0.82
CA THR A 665 -52.65 -21.61 1.77
C THR A 665 -51.20 -22.08 2.00
N PHE A 666 -50.93 -22.45 3.26
CA PHE A 666 -49.69 -22.98 3.85
C PHE A 666 -49.27 -24.36 3.32
N SER A 667 -47.96 -24.63 3.27
CA SER A 667 -47.36 -25.87 3.80
C SER A 667 -45.83 -25.81 3.83
N ASN A 668 -45.26 -26.20 4.98
CA ASN A 668 -43.84 -26.41 5.23
C ASN A 668 -43.35 -27.72 4.60
N TYR A 669 -42.23 -27.72 3.86
CA TYR A 669 -41.30 -28.86 3.83
C TYR A 669 -39.88 -28.37 3.53
N LEU A 670 -38.95 -28.67 4.44
CA LEU A 670 -37.51 -28.56 4.26
C LEU A 670 -37.02 -29.60 3.23
N SER A 671 -36.22 -29.15 2.27
CA SER A 671 -35.30 -30.00 1.51
C SER A 671 -34.04 -29.20 1.18
N VAL A 672 -32.94 -29.55 1.85
CA VAL A 672 -31.59 -29.07 1.54
C VAL A 672 -31.08 -29.87 0.35
N LYS A 673 -30.74 -29.19 -0.76
CA LYS A 673 -29.73 -29.64 -1.75
C LYS A 673 -29.35 -28.51 -2.72
N GLY A 674 -28.06 -28.17 -2.74
CA GLY A 674 -27.33 -27.99 -4.00
C GLY A 674 -27.05 -26.58 -4.51
N ALA A 675 -25.80 -26.16 -4.30
CA ALA A 675 -24.97 -25.27 -5.14
C ALA A 675 -25.27 -23.75 -5.18
N PRO A 676 -24.41 -22.91 -4.57
CA PRO A 676 -24.40 -21.49 -4.87
C PRO A 676 -23.82 -21.24 -6.27
N TYR A 677 -24.48 -20.32 -6.98
CA TYR A 677 -24.07 -19.73 -8.24
C TYR A 677 -22.56 -19.41 -8.26
N ARG A 678 -21.87 -19.90 -9.30
CA ARG A 678 -20.51 -19.47 -9.63
C ARG A 678 -20.52 -17.96 -9.87
N SER A 679 -19.83 -17.24 -8.99
CA SER A 679 -19.41 -15.86 -9.19
C SER A 679 -18.57 -15.76 -10.47
N HIS A 680 -19.08 -15.06 -11.47
CA HIS A 680 -18.29 -14.63 -12.60
C HIS A 680 -17.18 -13.69 -12.13
N SER A 681 -15.95 -13.98 -12.57
CA SER A 681 -14.76 -13.17 -12.37
C SER A 681 -15.02 -11.74 -12.85
N ALA A 682 -14.90 -10.78 -11.94
CA ALA A 682 -15.01 -9.36 -12.21
C ALA A 682 -13.73 -8.80 -12.85
N ILE A 683 -13.38 -9.23 -14.07
CA ILE A 683 -12.43 -8.50 -14.95
C ILE A 683 -12.83 -8.74 -16.40
N GLN A 684 -13.91 -8.10 -16.83
CA GLN A 684 -14.11 -7.61 -18.19
C GLN A 684 -14.86 -6.30 -18.02
N THR A 685 -14.15 -5.17 -18.12
CA THR A 685 -14.79 -3.86 -18.19
C THR A 685 -15.69 -3.88 -19.42
N SER A 686 -17.00 -3.81 -19.19
CA SER A 686 -17.97 -3.80 -20.27
C SER A 686 -17.74 -2.55 -21.14
N ARG A 687 -17.96 -2.69 -22.45
CA ARG A 687 -17.92 -1.55 -23.41
C ARG A 687 -18.76 -0.37 -22.92
N ASP A 688 -19.82 -0.64 -22.16
CA ASP A 688 -20.72 0.33 -21.56
C ASP A 688 -20.07 1.13 -20.42
N GLU A 689 -19.12 0.56 -19.69
CA GLU A 689 -18.40 1.23 -18.61
C GLU A 689 -17.35 2.21 -19.16
N ILE A 690 -16.69 1.83 -20.26
CA ILE A 690 -15.81 2.74 -21.03
C ILE A 690 -16.64 3.88 -21.63
N GLN A 691 -17.81 3.57 -22.20
CA GLN A 691 -18.70 4.58 -22.75
C GLN A 691 -19.22 5.54 -21.68
N ARG A 692 -19.55 5.03 -20.48
CA ARG A 692 -19.94 5.86 -19.33
C ARG A 692 -18.82 6.80 -18.87
N GLN A 693 -17.57 6.34 -18.85
CA GLN A 693 -16.42 7.21 -18.52
C GLN A 693 -16.20 8.29 -19.58
N ILE A 694 -16.38 7.97 -20.87
CA ILE A 694 -16.31 8.96 -21.96
C ILE A 694 -17.43 10.00 -21.82
N THR A 695 -18.67 9.55 -21.57
CA THR A 695 -19.82 10.44 -21.39
C THR A 695 -19.69 11.32 -20.16
N GLN A 696 -19.20 10.79 -19.02
CA GLN A 696 -18.94 11.59 -17.82
C GLN A 696 -17.84 12.65 -18.04
N ARG A 697 -16.79 12.31 -18.79
CA ARG A 697 -15.73 13.25 -19.16
C ARG A 697 -16.22 14.34 -20.13
N GLN A 698 -17.16 14.03 -21.01
CA GLN A 698 -17.79 15.01 -21.91
C GLN A 698 -18.81 15.91 -21.18
N ALA A 699 -19.58 15.37 -20.24
CA ALA A 699 -20.51 16.15 -19.42
C ALA A 699 -19.77 17.19 -18.56
N PHE A 700 -18.67 16.78 -17.92
CA PHE A 700 -17.79 17.66 -17.15
C PHE A 700 -17.19 18.81 -17.99
N ARG A 701 -16.95 18.57 -19.28
CA ARG A 701 -16.47 19.59 -20.23
C ARG A 701 -17.52 20.65 -20.54
N THR A 702 -18.79 20.24 -20.53
CA THR A 702 -19.94 21.12 -20.83
C THR A 702 -20.23 22.04 -19.63
N GLU A 703 -20.06 21.56 -18.40
CA GLU A 703 -20.17 22.38 -17.18
C GLU A 703 -19.07 23.45 -17.09
N LEU A 704 -17.82 23.11 -17.42
CA LEU A 704 -16.71 24.09 -17.45
C LEU A 704 -16.89 25.17 -18.53
N GLN A 705 -17.48 24.84 -19.69
CA GLN A 705 -17.80 25.83 -20.72
C GLN A 705 -19.01 26.71 -20.35
N ALA A 706 -19.97 26.18 -19.57
CA ALA A 706 -21.11 26.94 -19.06
C ALA A 706 -20.70 27.94 -17.96
N GLU A 707 -19.76 27.58 -17.08
CA GLU A 707 -19.21 28.49 -16.07
C GLU A 707 -18.34 29.59 -16.68
N ALA A 708 -17.62 29.30 -17.77
CA ALA A 708 -16.83 30.31 -18.49
C ALA A 708 -17.70 31.33 -19.26
N THR A 709 -18.93 30.96 -19.64
CA THR A 709 -19.86 31.86 -20.37
C THR A 709 -20.77 32.68 -19.46
N SER A 710 -20.85 32.38 -18.16
CA SER A 710 -21.64 33.17 -17.19
C SER A 710 -20.89 34.35 -16.59
N LEU A 711 -19.56 34.45 -16.77
CA LEU A 711 -18.74 35.54 -16.22
C LEU A 711 -18.68 36.79 -17.11
N ASP A 712 -19.23 36.76 -18.33
CA ASP A 712 -19.10 37.84 -19.32
C ASP A 712 -20.40 38.64 -19.57
N LYS A 713 -21.38 38.53 -18.65
CA LYS A 713 -22.63 39.29 -18.72
C LYS A 713 -22.93 39.94 -17.37
N HIS A 714 -22.34 41.11 -17.10
CA HIS A 714 -22.98 42.21 -16.36
C HIS A 714 -22.04 43.41 -16.22
N VAL A 715 -22.10 44.35 -17.17
CA VAL A 715 -21.81 45.78 -16.90
C VAL A 715 -22.75 46.62 -17.79
N PRO A 716 -23.61 47.49 -17.24
CA PRO A 716 -24.09 48.65 -17.95
C PRO A 716 -23.27 49.89 -17.56
N LEU A 717 -22.72 50.53 -18.58
CA LEU A 717 -22.21 51.91 -18.56
C LEU A 717 -23.34 52.89 -18.23
N LEU A 718 -23.07 53.88 -17.37
CA LEU A 718 -23.67 55.22 -17.43
C LEU A 718 -22.81 56.24 -16.67
N LEU A 719 -22.47 57.32 -17.37
CA LEU A 719 -21.78 58.54 -16.91
C LEU A 719 -22.64 59.34 -15.91
N VAL A 720 -22.02 60.06 -14.95
CA VAL A 720 -22.31 61.48 -14.62
C VAL A 720 -21.07 62.14 -13.98
N GLU A 721 -20.83 63.39 -14.37
CA GLU A 721 -19.79 64.34 -14.02
C GLU A 721 -19.85 64.91 -12.58
N GLY A 722 -18.73 65.47 -12.10
CA GLY A 722 -18.75 66.82 -11.53
C GLY A 722 -18.62 67.02 -10.01
N LEU A 723 -17.44 67.55 -9.64
CA LEU A 723 -17.18 68.61 -8.64
C LEU A 723 -17.05 68.32 -7.13
N ASP A 724 -15.93 68.85 -6.64
CA ASP A 724 -15.71 69.62 -5.41
C ASP A 724 -14.93 69.08 -4.20
N GLU A 725 -14.19 70.05 -3.66
CA GLU A 725 -12.97 70.01 -2.86
C GLU A 725 -13.16 69.79 -1.35
N ASN A 726 -12.04 69.40 -0.72
CA ASN A 726 -11.53 69.85 0.58
C ASN A 726 -12.28 69.56 1.91
N ALA A 727 -11.53 68.84 2.77
CA ALA A 727 -11.35 69.01 4.22
C ALA A 727 -12.52 68.75 5.19
N PHE A 728 -12.34 67.82 6.14
CA PHE A 728 -12.00 68.13 7.54
C PHE A 728 -11.84 66.86 8.41
N ARG A 729 -10.87 66.94 9.34
CA ARG A 729 -10.61 66.04 10.47
C ARG A 729 -11.82 65.93 11.40
N THR A 730 -12.10 64.75 11.99
CA THR A 730 -12.03 64.53 13.46
C THR A 730 -12.29 63.08 13.92
N ARG A 731 -11.31 62.56 14.67
CA ARG A 731 -11.36 61.79 15.94
C ARG A 731 -12.46 60.72 16.21
N SER A 732 -11.92 59.57 16.68
CA SER A 732 -12.26 58.86 17.93
C SER A 732 -13.39 57.81 17.94
N ARG A 733 -13.02 56.53 18.11
CA ARG A 733 -13.19 55.83 19.40
C ARG A 733 -12.51 54.45 19.42
N VAL A 734 -11.50 54.33 20.27
CA VAL A 734 -10.95 53.08 20.80
C VAL A 734 -11.83 52.65 21.97
N ALA A 735 -12.27 51.39 21.98
CA ALA A 735 -12.85 50.77 23.16
C ALA A 735 -11.83 49.78 23.75
N ARG A 736 -11.22 50.17 24.88
CA ARG A 736 -10.60 49.26 25.86
C ARG A 736 -11.52 49.23 27.08
N ILE A 737 -11.79 48.03 27.58
CA ILE A 737 -12.43 47.81 28.89
C ILE A 737 -11.29 47.55 29.91
N PRO A 738 -11.37 48.07 31.16
CA PRO A 738 -10.32 47.98 32.17
C PRO A 738 -10.45 46.72 33.05
N GLY A 739 -9.33 46.38 33.70
CA GLY A 739 -9.22 45.29 34.67
C GLY A 739 -9.32 45.73 36.15
N ASP A 740 -9.08 44.72 36.98
CA ASP A 740 -8.70 44.69 38.41
C ASP A 740 -9.65 45.27 39.47
N ILE A 741 -10.04 44.43 40.45
CA ILE A 741 -9.34 44.23 41.75
C ILE A 741 -10.24 43.31 42.62
N TYR A 742 -9.75 42.12 42.99
CA TYR A 742 -9.70 41.55 44.35
C TYR A 742 -8.95 40.21 44.34
#